data_AF-A0A151JX66-F1
#
_entry.id   AF-A0A151JX66-F1
#
_cell.length_a   1.000
_cell.length_b   1.000
_cell.length_c   1.000
_cell.angle_alpha   90.00
_cell.angle_beta   90.00
_cell.angle_gamma   90.00
#
_symmetry.space_group_name_H-M   'P 1'
#
loop_
_entity.id
_entity.type
_entity.pdbx_description
1 polymer ?
#
loop_
_entity_poly.entity_id
_entity_poly.type
_entity_poly.pdbx_seq_one_letter_code
_entity_poly.pdbx_strand_id
1 'polypeptide(L)'
;MENHERVERELLEQCSQVATLVECFAWLQRCDECIERLEELCRAKRPRLAKVNTTFNGEFATKDKRANKSIISKNSEIYRYTDLRQASISCTCKIYATMVCHFAWIKNMSRKEDASSYAYQRHEVFSIGYYVRCSYDDALSSYQFRRDKDCIAWFARQLNDLVHRVKNISANMPMEMLSKEQWEAYRSATRCHICEKPFASDDTRVHDHCHLTGRYRGPAHSNCNLNYKNSLCIPIVFHNLSGCDAHFIIREIATAYEGHVDALPITKEKYISFTKHVDSTKDKTENNSQRNCVKFRFIDSFKFLSTSLDKLASYLDKNKLKIIRSKFSTLSDDEFELLTRKGVFPYEYVDCAEKLQDTRLPPRKSFYSSLTGDIVSESVYAHAANVWQQFSIRTLSEYSDLYLKIDVLLLGDIFENFRESCVASYGLDLAYYYTLPGFTWDAMLKHTGVKFELLTDIDMIMFIERGIRGGLSQCSGRYAQANNKYMHSYDPLEPSSYLNFEDAANFDASAIALDSLTGYILELDLEYPQHIHDRHTDLPFCPTRDKSPGKREHKLLATLYDKQRYVIHYRNLQQCTRHGLRVTKIHRVLQFAQSAWLRDYIELNTNFRSRAKNDFEKNLYKLMNNAVFGKTMENVRNHVDVKLLTKWDGRYDAMIASYGWKQ
;
A
#
# COMPACT_ATOMS: atom_id res chain seq x y z
N MET A 1 15.31 -4.74 -47.45
CA MET A 1 14.17 -5.37 -46.72
C MET A 1 13.83 -6.73 -47.31
N GLU A 2 13.78 -6.91 -48.64
CA GLU A 2 13.44 -8.20 -49.28
C GLU A 2 14.30 -9.41 -48.86
N ASN A 3 15.59 -9.23 -48.58
CA ASN A 3 16.46 -10.36 -48.20
C ASN A 3 16.21 -10.87 -46.76
N HIS A 4 15.61 -10.07 -45.88
CA HIS A 4 15.35 -10.45 -44.48
C HIS A 4 13.96 -11.06 -44.27
N GLU A 5 12.96 -10.60 -45.02
CA GLU A 5 11.63 -11.24 -45.05
C GLU A 5 11.66 -12.64 -45.66
N ARG A 6 12.69 -12.96 -46.45
CA ARG A 6 12.94 -14.33 -46.94
C ARG A 6 13.51 -15.22 -45.83
N VAL A 7 14.49 -14.73 -45.09
CA VAL A 7 15.12 -15.45 -43.97
C VAL A 7 14.13 -15.67 -42.81
N GLU A 8 13.26 -14.69 -42.53
CA GLU A 8 12.20 -14.82 -41.53
C GLU A 8 11.18 -15.91 -41.91
N ARG A 9 10.79 -15.98 -43.19
CA ARG A 9 9.90 -17.05 -43.69
C ARG A 9 10.54 -18.43 -43.65
N GLU A 10 11.81 -18.55 -44.04
CA GLU A 10 12.57 -19.81 -43.98
C GLU A 10 12.72 -20.31 -42.53
N LEU A 11 12.91 -19.42 -41.55
CA LEU A 11 12.98 -19.78 -40.12
C LEU A 11 11.61 -20.22 -39.56
N LEU A 12 10.52 -19.59 -40.01
CA LEU A 12 9.15 -19.94 -39.60
C LEU A 12 8.71 -21.31 -40.14
N GLU A 13 9.06 -21.65 -41.39
CA GLU A 13 8.78 -22.99 -41.94
C GLU A 13 9.56 -24.08 -41.21
N GLN A 14 10.82 -23.82 -40.84
CA GLN A 14 11.67 -24.75 -40.10
C GLN A 14 11.19 -25.02 -38.66
N CYS A 15 10.42 -24.11 -38.04
CA CYS A 15 9.85 -24.29 -36.70
C CYS A 15 9.00 -25.57 -36.58
N SER A 16 8.30 -25.93 -37.65
CA SER A 16 7.45 -27.12 -37.73
C SER A 16 8.21 -28.43 -37.96
N GLN A 17 9.52 -28.37 -38.24
CA GLN A 17 10.36 -29.50 -38.62
C GLN A 17 11.41 -29.87 -37.55
N VAL A 18 11.46 -29.15 -36.42
CA VAL A 18 12.37 -29.42 -35.30
C VAL A 18 11.85 -30.61 -34.49
N ALA A 19 12.53 -31.75 -34.58
CA ALA A 19 12.12 -32.99 -33.92
C ALA A 19 12.95 -33.32 -32.66
N THR A 20 14.16 -32.74 -32.54
CA THR A 20 15.07 -33.04 -31.43
C THR A 20 15.52 -31.80 -30.66
N LEU A 21 15.95 -32.00 -29.41
CA LEU A 21 16.40 -30.92 -28.53
C LEU A 21 17.61 -30.16 -29.11
N VAL A 22 18.51 -30.87 -29.79
CA VAL A 22 19.73 -30.30 -30.42
C VAL A 22 19.38 -29.44 -31.62
N GLU A 23 18.45 -29.88 -32.46
CA GLU A 23 17.93 -29.08 -33.58
C GLU A 23 17.18 -27.83 -33.11
N CYS A 24 16.50 -27.92 -31.95
CA CYS A 24 15.84 -26.77 -31.33
C CYS A 24 16.86 -25.70 -30.91
N PHE A 25 17.98 -26.10 -30.30
CA PHE A 25 19.05 -25.17 -29.95
C PHE A 25 19.71 -24.52 -31.18
N ALA A 26 19.99 -25.31 -32.22
CA ALA A 26 20.55 -24.77 -33.47
C ALA A 26 19.58 -23.82 -34.20
N TRP A 27 18.27 -24.12 -34.16
CA TRP A 27 17.24 -23.25 -34.73
C TRP A 27 17.09 -21.95 -33.93
N LEU A 28 17.08 -22.01 -32.60
CA LEU A 28 17.05 -20.83 -31.74
C LEU A 28 18.27 -19.92 -31.98
N GLN A 29 19.47 -20.48 -32.13
CA GLN A 29 20.67 -19.71 -32.41
C GLN A 29 20.58 -18.95 -33.75
N ARG A 30 20.01 -19.57 -34.78
CA ARG A 30 19.79 -18.91 -36.08
C ARG A 30 18.70 -17.84 -36.03
N CYS A 31 17.69 -18.02 -35.19
CA CYS A 31 16.69 -16.98 -34.91
C CYS A 31 17.33 -15.78 -34.20
N ASP A 32 18.20 -16.03 -33.22
CA ASP A 32 18.91 -14.98 -32.48
C ASP A 32 19.85 -14.16 -33.40
N GLU A 33 20.60 -14.82 -34.29
CA GLU A 33 21.45 -14.13 -35.29
C GLU A 33 20.63 -13.29 -36.28
N CYS A 34 19.44 -13.76 -36.67
CA CYS A 34 18.53 -13.01 -37.55
C CYS A 34 17.98 -11.77 -36.83
N ILE A 35 17.63 -11.91 -35.55
CA ILE A 35 17.15 -10.82 -34.70
C ILE A 35 18.25 -9.76 -34.49
N GLU A 36 19.49 -10.16 -34.19
CA GLU A 36 20.61 -9.22 -34.02
C GLU A 36 20.87 -8.38 -35.28
N ARG A 37 20.86 -9.01 -36.47
CA ARG A 37 21.02 -8.30 -37.75
C ARG A 37 19.87 -7.32 -38.03
N LEU A 38 18.65 -7.67 -37.63
CA LEU A 38 17.49 -6.78 -37.75
C LEU A 38 17.55 -5.62 -36.74
N GLU A 39 18.10 -5.84 -35.55
CA GLU A 39 18.30 -4.83 -34.52
C GLU A 39 19.35 -3.78 -34.91
N GLU A 40 20.46 -4.18 -35.53
CA GLU A 40 21.48 -3.25 -36.04
C GLU A 40 20.92 -2.31 -37.12
N LEU A 41 20.11 -2.84 -38.05
CA LEU A 41 19.43 -2.03 -39.07
C LEU A 41 18.37 -1.09 -38.48
N CYS A 42 17.71 -1.47 -37.39
CA CYS A 42 16.72 -0.63 -36.71
C CYS A 42 17.34 0.53 -35.91
N ARG A 43 18.55 0.38 -35.37
CA ARG A 43 19.26 1.42 -34.59
C ARG A 43 19.53 2.69 -35.40
N ALA A 44 19.66 2.60 -36.73
CA ALA A 44 19.95 3.75 -37.59
C ALA A 44 18.73 4.61 -37.96
N LYS A 45 17.48 4.15 -37.73
CA LYS A 45 16.28 4.82 -38.30
C LYS A 45 15.09 5.07 -37.37
N ARG A 46 15.18 4.85 -36.05
CA ARG A 46 14.27 5.43 -35.02
C ARG A 46 14.63 4.88 -33.64
N PRO A 47 14.41 5.63 -32.54
CA PRO A 47 14.45 5.08 -31.20
C PRO A 47 13.18 4.25 -30.94
N ARG A 48 13.31 2.93 -30.82
CA ARG A 48 12.23 2.00 -30.44
C ARG A 48 12.30 1.66 -28.95
N LEU A 49 11.11 1.57 -28.35
CA LEU A 49 10.64 0.45 -27.52
C LEU A 49 11.71 -0.58 -27.14
N ALA A 50 12.07 -0.60 -25.85
CA ALA A 50 12.89 -1.63 -25.27
C ALA A 50 12.09 -2.92 -25.08
N LYS A 51 12.40 -3.95 -25.86
CA LYS A 51 12.33 -5.35 -25.41
C LYS A 51 13.71 -5.69 -24.87
N VAL A 52 13.78 -6.16 -23.64
CA VAL A 52 14.99 -6.77 -23.07
C VAL A 52 14.74 -8.27 -23.04
N ASN A 53 15.33 -8.99 -23.99
CA ASN A 53 15.65 -10.40 -23.83
C ASN A 53 17.11 -10.49 -23.34
N THR A 54 17.33 -11.31 -22.33
CA THR A 54 18.65 -11.81 -21.94
C THR A 54 18.57 -13.33 -21.85
N THR A 55 19.32 -14.01 -22.71
CA THR A 55 19.72 -15.44 -22.65
C THR A 55 21.26 -15.41 -22.65
N PHE A 56 21.96 -15.66 -21.54
CA PHE A 56 22.36 -16.95 -20.94
C PHE A 56 23.08 -17.93 -21.90
N ASN A 57 24.41 -17.99 -21.79
CA ASN A 57 25.26 -19.19 -21.94
C ASN A 57 25.95 -19.36 -20.56
N GLY A 58 25.48 -20.24 -19.68
CA GLY A 58 25.91 -21.65 -19.52
C GLY A 58 27.05 -21.68 -18.50
N GLU A 59 26.92 -22.11 -17.23
CA GLU A 59 26.35 -23.35 -16.71
C GLU A 59 25.45 -23.14 -15.45
N PHE A 60 24.68 -24.17 -15.12
CA PHE A 60 23.48 -24.18 -14.28
C PHE A 60 23.67 -23.72 -12.83
N ALA A 61 23.01 -22.61 -12.47
CA ALA A 61 22.69 -22.28 -11.08
C ALA A 61 21.18 -22.02 -10.93
N THR A 62 20.58 -22.73 -9.98
CA THR A 62 19.20 -22.57 -9.52
C THR A 62 18.92 -21.13 -9.10
N LYS A 63 18.09 -20.40 -9.86
CA LYS A 63 17.18 -19.33 -9.40
C LYS A 63 16.56 -18.64 -10.60
N ASP A 64 15.31 -18.98 -10.90
CA ASP A 64 14.22 -18.03 -11.17
C ASP A 64 13.04 -18.78 -11.79
N LYS A 65 12.00 -18.93 -10.99
CA LYS A 65 10.67 -19.29 -11.49
C LYS A 65 10.25 -18.14 -12.42
N ARG A 66 10.27 -18.30 -13.75
CA ARG A 66 9.76 -17.28 -14.68
C ARG A 66 8.24 -17.11 -14.49
N ALA A 67 7.79 -15.87 -14.34
CA ALA A 67 6.39 -15.51 -14.43
C ALA A 67 6.15 -14.92 -15.82
N ASN A 68 5.10 -15.36 -16.51
CA ASN A 68 4.71 -14.81 -17.81
C ASN A 68 4.23 -13.37 -17.58
N LYS A 69 5.05 -12.37 -17.94
CA LYS A 69 4.69 -10.95 -17.86
C LYS A 69 4.00 -10.54 -19.15
N SER A 70 2.66 -10.57 -19.18
CA SER A 70 1.92 -9.84 -20.21
C SER A 70 1.79 -8.38 -19.77
N ILE A 71 2.52 -7.47 -20.41
CA ILE A 71 2.28 -6.03 -20.28
C ILE A 71 1.04 -5.72 -21.11
N ILE A 72 -0.14 -5.84 -20.50
CA ILE A 72 -1.33 -5.21 -21.05
C ILE A 72 -1.27 -3.76 -20.59
N SER A 73 -0.72 -2.88 -21.42
CA SER A 73 -0.93 -1.43 -21.28
C SER A 73 -2.37 -1.11 -21.67
N LYS A 74 -3.34 -1.60 -20.90
CA LYS A 74 -4.58 -0.86 -20.76
C LYS A 74 -4.16 0.39 -20.00
N ASN A 75 -4.35 1.56 -20.60
CA ASN A 75 -4.47 2.81 -19.87
C ASN A 75 -5.66 2.67 -18.92
N SER A 76 -5.50 1.85 -17.87
CA SER A 76 -6.40 1.85 -16.73
C SER A 76 -6.20 3.22 -16.13
N GLU A 77 -7.24 4.05 -16.22
CA GLU A 77 -7.34 5.35 -15.57
C GLU A 77 -6.53 5.33 -14.28
N ILE A 78 -5.41 6.07 -14.26
CA ILE A 78 -4.41 6.08 -13.17
C ILE A 78 -5.06 6.44 -11.83
N TYR A 79 -6.27 7.00 -11.89
CA TYR A 79 -7.19 7.22 -10.81
C TYR A 79 -8.45 6.40 -11.05
N ARG A 80 -8.43 5.11 -10.69
CA ARG A 80 -9.72 4.46 -10.41
C ARG A 80 -10.34 5.27 -9.28
N TYR A 81 -11.38 6.03 -9.61
CA TYR A 81 -12.29 6.57 -8.63
C TYR A 81 -12.79 5.37 -7.82
N THR A 82 -12.29 5.18 -6.59
CA THR A 82 -13.07 4.43 -5.62
C THR A 82 -14.40 5.17 -5.60
N ASP A 83 -15.51 4.48 -5.79
CA ASP A 83 -16.81 5.14 -5.72
C ASP A 83 -16.92 5.78 -4.34
N LEU A 84 -16.61 7.10 -4.25
CA LEU A 84 -16.52 7.82 -2.98
C LEU A 84 -17.83 7.67 -2.19
N ARG A 85 -18.93 7.42 -2.93
CA ARG A 85 -20.26 7.13 -2.42
C ARG A 85 -20.30 5.84 -1.60
N GLN A 86 -19.61 4.78 -2.02
CA GLN A 86 -19.49 3.55 -1.22
C GLN A 86 -18.61 3.79 0.01
N ALA A 87 -17.49 4.51 -0.18
CA ALA A 87 -16.57 4.80 0.92
C ALA A 87 -17.16 5.75 1.97
N SER A 88 -18.16 6.56 1.63
CA SER A 88 -18.88 7.39 2.61
C SER A 88 -19.92 6.61 3.44
N ILE A 89 -20.22 5.36 3.09
CA ILE A 89 -21.11 4.49 3.87
C ILE A 89 -20.26 3.63 4.82
N SER A 90 -20.47 3.75 6.13
CA SER A 90 -19.78 2.88 7.10
C SER A 90 -19.98 1.40 6.76
N CYS A 91 -18.88 0.66 6.66
CA CYS A 91 -18.88 -0.76 6.36
C CYS A 91 -19.65 -1.55 7.43
N THR A 92 -20.62 -2.34 6.98
CA THR A 92 -21.59 -3.04 7.84
C THR A 92 -20.95 -4.11 8.73
N CYS A 93 -20.14 -4.99 8.13
CA CYS A 93 -19.48 -6.08 8.83
C CYS A 93 -17.99 -6.08 8.52
N LYS A 94 -17.16 -6.26 9.54
CA LYS A 94 -15.71 -6.41 9.39
C LYS A 94 -15.24 -7.59 10.22
N ILE A 95 -14.12 -8.17 9.82
CA ILE A 95 -13.50 -9.27 10.53
C ILE A 95 -12.09 -8.86 10.90
N TYR A 96 -11.74 -8.98 12.17
CA TYR A 96 -10.38 -8.81 12.67
C TYR A 96 -9.82 -10.20 12.95
N ALA A 97 -8.64 -10.52 12.44
CA ALA A 97 -8.10 -11.86 12.56
C ALA A 97 -6.58 -11.88 12.79
N THR A 98 -6.10 -12.93 13.43
CA THR A 98 -4.68 -13.20 13.68
C THR A 98 -4.48 -14.72 13.77
N MET A 99 -3.25 -15.17 13.52
CA MET A 99 -2.87 -16.58 13.61
C MET A 99 -1.58 -16.72 14.41
N VAL A 100 -1.39 -17.88 15.04
CA VAL A 100 -0.15 -18.25 15.74
C VAL A 100 0.45 -19.47 15.05
N CYS A 101 1.76 -19.40 14.81
CA CYS A 101 2.55 -20.45 14.18
C CYS A 101 3.62 -20.97 15.13
N HIS A 102 4.02 -22.23 14.96
CA HIS A 102 5.25 -22.77 15.54
C HIS A 102 6.29 -23.00 14.45
N PHE A 103 7.57 -23.01 14.82
CA PHE A 103 8.68 -23.22 13.89
C PHE A 103 9.11 -24.68 13.88
N ALA A 104 8.78 -25.41 12.81
CA ALA A 104 9.37 -26.72 12.58
C ALA A 104 10.71 -26.55 11.86
N TRP A 105 11.81 -26.91 12.51
CA TRP A 105 13.13 -26.92 11.90
C TRP A 105 13.21 -28.00 10.81
N ILE A 106 13.69 -27.63 9.63
CA ILE A 106 13.92 -28.60 8.55
C ILE A 106 15.18 -29.39 8.87
N LYS A 107 15.03 -30.50 9.60
CA LYS A 107 16.12 -31.46 9.85
C LYS A 107 16.30 -32.30 8.57
N ASN A 108 17.52 -32.28 8.02
CA ASN A 108 18.00 -32.93 6.78
C ASN A 108 17.78 -32.16 5.47
N MET A 109 18.64 -31.16 5.22
CA MET A 109 18.98 -30.76 3.85
C MET A 109 20.50 -30.59 3.76
N SER A 110 21.13 -31.43 2.94
CA SER A 110 22.54 -31.28 2.55
C SER A 110 22.74 -29.89 1.94
N ARG A 111 23.71 -29.13 2.45
CA ARG A 111 24.16 -27.86 1.86
C ARG A 111 24.39 -28.05 0.36
N LYS A 112 23.57 -27.43 -0.49
CA LYS A 112 23.96 -27.20 -1.89
C LYS A 112 24.78 -25.91 -1.90
N GLU A 113 26.04 -26.00 -2.31
CA GLU A 113 27.02 -24.92 -2.21
C GLU A 113 26.65 -23.65 -3.01
N ASP A 114 25.64 -23.71 -3.90
CA ASP A 114 25.26 -22.60 -4.80
C ASP A 114 23.92 -21.90 -4.51
N ALA A 115 23.24 -22.18 -3.39
CA ALA A 115 21.96 -21.53 -3.08
C ALA A 115 22.14 -20.26 -2.22
N SER A 116 21.95 -19.06 -2.79
CA SER A 116 22.05 -17.78 -2.05
C SER A 116 20.90 -17.51 -1.05
N SER A 117 20.00 -18.46 -0.85
CA SER A 117 18.97 -18.44 0.21
C SER A 117 18.52 -19.87 0.51
N TYR A 118 18.55 -20.28 1.78
CA TYR A 118 18.12 -21.60 2.23
C TYR A 118 16.87 -21.47 3.11
N ALA A 119 15.86 -22.32 2.88
CA ALA A 119 14.73 -22.45 3.79
C ALA A 119 15.21 -23.21 5.02
N TYR A 120 15.25 -22.54 6.18
CA TYR A 120 15.81 -23.09 7.41
C TYR A 120 14.74 -23.45 8.45
N GLN A 121 13.55 -22.88 8.31
CA GLN A 121 12.37 -23.09 9.15
C GLN A 121 11.13 -23.25 8.28
N ARG A 122 10.21 -24.10 8.73
CA ARG A 122 8.86 -24.27 8.19
C ARG A 122 7.87 -23.72 9.21
N HIS A 123 7.02 -22.79 8.78
CA HIS A 123 5.95 -22.29 9.62
C HIS A 123 4.76 -23.23 9.53
N GLU A 124 4.24 -23.64 10.67
CA GLU A 124 2.99 -24.41 10.74
C GLU A 124 2.01 -23.65 11.63
N VAL A 125 0.89 -23.22 11.03
CA VAL A 125 -0.17 -22.55 11.76
C VAL A 125 -0.89 -23.59 12.61
N PHE A 126 -0.98 -23.35 13.92
CA PHE A 126 -1.69 -24.25 14.84
C PHE A 126 -2.88 -23.58 15.52
N SER A 127 -3.02 -22.26 15.41
CA SER A 127 -4.18 -21.53 15.95
C SER A 127 -4.54 -20.33 15.10
N ILE A 128 -5.83 -20.10 14.90
CA ILE A 128 -6.37 -18.89 14.26
C ILE A 128 -7.58 -18.39 15.04
N GLY A 129 -7.64 -17.07 15.22
CA GLY A 129 -8.70 -16.38 15.93
C GLY A 129 -9.23 -15.24 15.08
N TYR A 130 -10.54 -15.01 15.16
CA TYR A 130 -11.15 -13.86 14.53
C TYR A 130 -12.30 -13.29 15.35
N TYR A 131 -12.50 -11.98 15.22
CA TYR A 131 -13.62 -11.24 15.78
C TYR A 131 -14.42 -10.60 14.65
N VAL A 132 -15.70 -10.95 14.57
CA VAL A 132 -16.65 -10.28 13.67
C VAL A 132 -17.22 -9.08 14.40
N ARG A 133 -17.06 -7.89 13.80
CA ARG A 133 -17.71 -6.66 14.26
C ARG A 133 -18.85 -6.33 13.31
N CYS A 134 -20.07 -6.33 13.83
CA CYS A 134 -21.26 -5.87 13.12
C CYS A 134 -21.62 -4.46 13.58
N SER A 135 -21.47 -3.47 12.70
CA SER A 135 -21.78 -2.07 13.03
C SER A 135 -23.27 -1.80 13.19
N TYR A 136 -24.13 -2.71 12.70
CA TYR A 136 -25.58 -2.60 12.78
C TYR A 136 -26.12 -3.10 14.12
N ASP A 137 -25.68 -4.28 14.56
CA ASP A 137 -26.17 -4.94 15.77
C ASP A 137 -24.99 -5.62 16.47
N ASP A 138 -24.65 -5.13 17.66
CA ASP A 138 -23.53 -5.67 18.42
C ASP A 138 -23.78 -7.08 18.97
N ALA A 139 -25.04 -7.52 19.06
CA ALA A 139 -25.36 -8.90 19.43
C ALA A 139 -24.85 -9.90 18.38
N LEU A 140 -24.68 -9.46 17.12
CA LEU A 140 -24.09 -10.26 16.05
C LEU A 140 -22.55 -10.26 16.09
N SER A 141 -21.93 -9.43 16.93
CA SER A 141 -20.48 -9.38 17.06
C SER A 141 -19.95 -10.52 17.95
N SER A 142 -19.14 -11.40 17.39
CA SER A 142 -18.64 -12.59 18.08
C SER A 142 -17.16 -12.85 17.82
N TYR A 143 -16.48 -13.35 18.86
CA TYR A 143 -15.12 -13.87 18.76
C TYR A 143 -15.18 -15.39 18.62
N GLN A 144 -14.43 -15.93 17.68
CA GLN A 144 -14.24 -17.37 17.53
C GLN A 144 -12.77 -17.67 17.30
N PHE A 145 -12.33 -18.85 17.72
CA PHE A 145 -10.98 -19.31 17.46
C PHE A 145 -10.96 -20.83 17.37
N ARG A 146 -9.90 -21.36 16.78
CA ARG A 146 -9.65 -22.79 16.73
C ARG A 146 -8.16 -23.07 16.79
N ARG A 147 -7.79 -24.01 17.66
CA ARG A 147 -6.41 -24.49 17.87
C ARG A 147 -6.28 -25.94 17.45
N ASP A 148 -5.90 -26.16 16.20
CA ASP A 148 -5.49 -27.45 15.63
C ASP A 148 -4.82 -27.25 14.26
N LYS A 149 -4.37 -28.36 13.65
CA LYS A 149 -3.73 -28.35 12.32
C LYS A 149 -4.69 -27.95 11.19
N ASP A 150 -5.99 -28.07 11.40
CA ASP A 150 -7.05 -27.77 10.43
C ASP A 150 -7.62 -26.36 10.62
N CYS A 151 -6.99 -25.53 11.45
CA CYS A 151 -7.52 -24.23 11.86
C CYS A 151 -7.77 -23.29 10.67
N ILE A 152 -6.88 -23.28 9.66
CA ILE A 152 -7.08 -22.47 8.44
C ILE A 152 -8.26 -22.99 7.59
N ALA A 153 -8.40 -24.30 7.43
CA ALA A 153 -9.52 -24.89 6.70
C ALA A 153 -10.85 -24.63 7.42
N TRP A 154 -10.86 -24.69 8.75
CA TRP A 154 -12.01 -24.28 9.57
C TRP A 154 -12.33 -22.79 9.39
N PHE A 155 -11.33 -21.91 9.41
CA PHE A 155 -11.52 -20.48 9.18
C PHE A 155 -12.15 -20.21 7.81
N ALA A 156 -11.68 -20.88 6.75
CA ALA A 156 -12.27 -20.79 5.42
C ALA A 156 -13.76 -21.21 5.40
N ARG A 157 -14.12 -22.31 6.09
CA ARG A 157 -15.52 -22.73 6.25
C ARG A 157 -16.35 -21.71 7.01
N GLN A 158 -15.82 -21.17 8.12
CA GLN A 158 -16.52 -20.14 8.90
C GLN A 158 -16.79 -18.87 8.11
N LEU A 159 -15.85 -18.46 7.24
CA LEU A 159 -16.07 -17.35 6.33
C LEU A 159 -17.24 -17.65 5.38
N ASN A 160 -17.29 -18.84 4.77
CA ASN A 160 -18.40 -19.23 3.89
C ASN A 160 -19.76 -19.21 4.62
N ASP A 161 -19.83 -19.75 5.84
CA ASP A 161 -21.06 -19.75 6.64
C ASP A 161 -21.50 -18.32 7.00
N LEU A 162 -20.54 -17.43 7.28
CA LEU A 162 -20.80 -16.03 7.58
C LEU A 162 -21.43 -15.30 6.38
N VAL A 163 -21.01 -15.61 5.15
CA VAL A 163 -21.58 -14.99 3.94
C VAL A 163 -23.08 -15.19 3.86
N HIS A 164 -23.54 -16.43 4.10
CA HIS A 164 -24.95 -16.76 4.03
C HIS A 164 -25.76 -16.02 5.12
N ARG A 165 -25.18 -15.84 6.32
CA ARG A 165 -25.79 -15.02 7.38
C ARG A 165 -25.88 -13.54 6.97
N VAL A 166 -24.81 -12.97 6.43
CA VAL A 166 -24.78 -11.55 6.02
C VAL A 166 -25.74 -11.29 4.85
N LYS A 167 -25.84 -12.19 3.88
CA LYS A 167 -26.79 -12.05 2.76
C LYS A 167 -28.24 -12.01 3.26
N ASN A 168 -28.59 -12.83 4.27
CA ASN A 168 -29.93 -12.82 4.87
C ASN A 168 -30.25 -11.52 5.64
N ILE A 169 -29.24 -10.91 6.27
CA ILE A 169 -29.39 -9.62 6.98
C ILE A 169 -29.51 -8.44 6.00
N SER A 170 -29.06 -8.61 4.75
CA SER A 170 -29.04 -7.56 3.72
C SER A 170 -30.40 -7.37 3.03
N ALA A 171 -31.49 -7.96 3.52
CA ALA A 171 -32.83 -7.72 3.00
C ALA A 171 -33.20 -6.23 3.22
N ASN A 172 -33.59 -5.54 2.14
CA ASN A 172 -33.91 -4.11 2.20
C ASN A 172 -35.04 -3.84 3.20
N MET A 173 -34.70 -3.25 4.35
CA MET A 173 -35.69 -2.71 5.28
C MET A 173 -36.37 -1.50 4.65
N PRO A 174 -37.72 -1.42 4.71
CA PRO A 174 -38.42 -0.23 4.27
C PRO A 174 -38.02 0.97 5.12
N MET A 175 -38.10 2.15 4.54
CA MET A 175 -37.81 3.40 5.25
C MET A 175 -38.76 3.58 6.44
N GLU A 176 -38.20 3.93 7.60
CA GLU A 176 -38.99 4.33 8.77
C GLU A 176 -39.81 5.59 8.45
N MET A 177 -40.95 5.76 9.13
CA MET A 177 -41.71 7.01 8.99
C MET A 177 -40.89 8.19 9.51
N LEU A 178 -40.73 9.21 8.67
CA LEU A 178 -40.04 10.44 9.02
C LEU A 178 -40.76 11.18 10.16
N SER A 179 -40.00 11.72 11.10
CA SER A 179 -40.52 12.63 12.12
C SER A 179 -40.94 13.97 11.51
N LYS A 180 -41.69 14.79 12.27
CA LYS A 180 -42.10 16.12 11.80
C LYS A 180 -40.90 17.02 11.49
N GLU A 181 -39.88 16.98 12.35
CA GLU A 181 -38.64 17.73 12.21
C GLU A 181 -37.86 17.29 10.97
N GLN A 182 -37.80 15.97 10.71
CA GLN A 182 -37.14 15.44 9.52
C GLN A 182 -37.87 15.84 8.23
N TRP A 183 -39.20 15.88 8.24
CA TRP A 183 -39.99 16.37 7.12
C TRP A 183 -39.78 17.86 6.83
N GLU A 184 -39.62 18.67 7.88
CA GLU A 184 -39.32 20.10 7.75
C GLU A 184 -37.90 20.33 7.23
N ALA A 185 -36.92 19.58 7.75
CA ALA A 185 -35.54 19.59 7.26
C ALA A 185 -35.46 19.14 5.79
N TYR A 186 -36.19 18.09 5.40
CA TYR A 186 -36.25 17.62 4.02
C TYR A 186 -36.82 18.69 3.07
N ARG A 187 -37.93 19.33 3.44
CA ARG A 187 -38.60 20.35 2.62
C ARG A 187 -37.74 21.61 2.44
N SER A 188 -37.08 22.05 3.50
CA SER A 188 -36.21 23.23 3.49
C SER A 188 -34.79 22.96 2.95
N ALA A 189 -34.41 21.71 2.74
CA ALA A 189 -33.07 21.37 2.27
C ALA A 189 -32.77 21.94 0.87
N THR A 190 -31.65 22.66 0.78
CA THR A 190 -31.14 23.25 -0.46
C THR A 190 -30.04 22.43 -1.11
N ARG A 191 -29.51 21.41 -0.42
CA ARG A 191 -28.36 20.60 -0.86
C ARG A 191 -28.61 19.12 -0.64
N CYS A 192 -28.08 18.31 -1.55
CA CYS A 192 -28.08 16.85 -1.43
C CYS A 192 -27.07 16.39 -0.38
N HIS A 193 -27.46 15.51 0.54
CA HIS A 193 -26.54 15.03 1.60
C HIS A 193 -25.44 14.07 1.09
N ILE A 194 -25.57 13.51 -0.11
CA ILE A 194 -24.63 12.52 -0.69
C ILE A 194 -23.51 13.20 -1.47
N CYS A 195 -23.86 14.06 -2.42
CA CYS A 195 -22.89 14.75 -3.26
C CYS A 195 -22.60 16.17 -2.79
N GLU A 196 -23.31 16.63 -1.76
CA GLU A 196 -23.20 17.95 -1.15
C GLU A 196 -23.51 19.11 -2.11
N LYS A 197 -23.97 18.86 -3.34
CA LYS A 197 -24.32 19.90 -4.32
C LYS A 197 -25.73 20.46 -4.08
N PRO A 198 -25.98 21.74 -4.44
CA PRO A 198 -27.31 22.31 -4.39
C PRO A 198 -28.27 21.59 -5.33
N PHE A 199 -29.55 21.54 -4.96
CA PHE A 199 -30.63 21.07 -5.83
C PHE A 199 -30.97 22.14 -6.86
N ALA A 200 -30.96 21.79 -8.14
CA ALA A 200 -31.51 22.62 -9.21
C ALA A 200 -33.05 22.57 -9.20
N SER A 201 -33.69 23.50 -9.90
CA SER A 201 -35.16 23.61 -9.95
C SER A 201 -35.85 22.40 -10.60
N ASP A 202 -35.13 21.67 -11.46
CA ASP A 202 -35.56 20.47 -12.17
C ASP A 202 -35.15 19.16 -11.47
N ASP A 203 -34.37 19.23 -10.40
CA ASP A 203 -33.92 18.05 -9.68
C ASP A 203 -35.06 17.36 -8.91
N THR A 204 -35.20 16.05 -9.13
CA THR A 204 -36.08 15.22 -8.30
C THR A 204 -35.40 14.90 -6.98
N ARG A 205 -35.90 15.53 -5.91
CA ARG A 205 -35.49 15.26 -4.52
C ARG A 205 -36.13 13.97 -4.04
N VAL A 206 -35.33 13.09 -3.45
CA VAL A 206 -35.77 11.81 -2.88
C VAL A 206 -35.25 11.64 -1.46
N HIS A 207 -35.86 10.72 -0.72
CA HIS A 207 -35.46 10.37 0.64
C HIS A 207 -34.45 9.22 0.60
N ASP A 208 -33.20 9.48 0.93
CA ASP A 208 -32.21 8.43 1.18
C ASP A 208 -32.40 7.85 2.58
N HIS A 209 -32.25 6.54 2.69
CA HIS A 209 -32.33 5.84 3.97
C HIS A 209 -31.39 4.64 4.00
N CYS A 210 -31.06 4.21 5.21
CA CYS A 210 -30.27 3.02 5.40
C CYS A 210 -31.12 1.77 5.16
N HIS A 211 -30.83 1.01 4.11
CA HIS A 211 -31.58 -0.22 3.80
C HIS A 211 -31.41 -1.34 4.84
N LEU A 212 -30.53 -1.18 5.84
CA LEU A 212 -30.36 -2.14 6.94
C LEU A 212 -31.16 -1.74 8.20
N THR A 213 -31.29 -0.44 8.46
CA THR A 213 -31.96 0.07 9.67
C THR A 213 -33.31 0.71 9.37
N GLY A 214 -33.68 0.95 8.12
CA GLY A 214 -34.83 1.77 7.73
C GLY A 214 -34.68 3.27 8.00
N ARG A 215 -33.80 3.68 8.94
CA ARG A 215 -33.54 5.08 9.30
C ARG A 215 -33.22 5.99 8.11
N TYR A 216 -33.92 7.11 8.07
CA TYR A 216 -33.69 8.22 7.14
C TYR A 216 -32.30 8.83 7.32
N ARG A 217 -31.60 9.06 6.21
CA ARG A 217 -30.26 9.65 6.17
C ARG A 217 -30.27 11.09 5.70
N GLY A 218 -31.09 11.42 4.71
CA GLY A 218 -31.20 12.79 4.23
C GLY A 218 -31.84 12.97 2.85
N PRO A 219 -31.96 14.22 2.40
CA PRO A 219 -32.45 14.57 1.08
C PRO A 219 -31.37 14.31 0.03
N ALA A 220 -31.70 13.55 -1.02
CA ALA A 220 -30.76 13.21 -2.08
C ALA A 220 -31.30 13.51 -3.47
N HIS A 221 -30.39 13.70 -4.43
CA HIS A 221 -30.77 13.63 -5.85
C HIS A 221 -31.19 12.19 -6.16
N SER A 222 -32.23 12.00 -6.98
CA SER A 222 -32.67 10.67 -7.41
C SER A 222 -31.50 9.80 -7.92
N ASN A 223 -30.65 10.36 -8.80
CA ASN A 223 -29.48 9.65 -9.32
C ASN A 223 -28.39 9.39 -8.26
N CYS A 224 -28.20 10.30 -7.30
CA CYS A 224 -27.25 10.07 -6.21
C CYS A 224 -27.73 8.89 -5.35
N ASN A 225 -29.01 8.88 -4.97
CA ASN A 225 -29.64 7.84 -4.17
C ASN A 225 -29.55 6.46 -4.86
N LEU A 226 -29.90 6.37 -6.15
CA LEU A 226 -29.84 5.11 -6.90
C LEU A 226 -28.43 4.50 -6.95
N ASN A 227 -27.39 5.33 -6.89
CA ASN A 227 -26.00 4.91 -6.90
C ASN A 227 -25.41 4.76 -5.49
N TYR A 228 -26.11 5.19 -4.44
CA TYR A 228 -25.65 5.14 -3.05
C TYR A 228 -25.92 3.78 -2.41
N LYS A 229 -25.29 2.74 -2.98
CA LYS A 229 -25.53 1.35 -2.59
C LYS A 229 -24.50 0.86 -1.59
N ASN A 230 -24.95 0.07 -0.62
CA ASN A 230 -24.06 -0.65 0.29
C ASN A 230 -23.16 -1.60 -0.51
N SER A 231 -21.88 -1.64 -0.17
CA SER A 231 -20.95 -2.58 -0.77
C SER A 231 -21.14 -3.98 -0.17
N LEU A 232 -21.14 -5.02 -1.00
CA LEU A 232 -21.12 -6.42 -0.55
C LEU A 232 -19.71 -6.92 -0.22
N CYS A 233 -18.79 -6.00 0.09
CA CYS A 233 -17.40 -6.30 0.43
C CYS A 233 -17.20 -6.29 1.95
N ILE A 234 -16.84 -7.45 2.51
CA ILE A 234 -16.51 -7.62 3.93
C ILE A 234 -14.98 -7.60 4.06
N PRO A 235 -14.39 -6.56 4.68
CA PRO A 235 -12.96 -6.49 4.93
C PRO A 235 -12.56 -7.46 6.05
N ILE A 236 -11.48 -8.18 5.83
CA ILE A 236 -10.80 -9.05 6.80
C ILE A 236 -9.44 -8.45 7.09
N VAL A 237 -9.29 -7.92 8.29
CA VAL A 237 -8.12 -7.15 8.72
C VAL A 237 -7.17 -8.04 9.49
N PHE A 238 -5.95 -8.15 8.99
CA PHE A 238 -4.81 -8.75 9.68
C PHE A 238 -3.76 -7.67 9.91
N HIS A 239 -3.00 -7.77 11.00
CA HIS A 239 -1.83 -6.90 11.21
C HIS A 239 -0.58 -7.53 10.60
N ASN A 240 0.06 -6.82 9.68
CA ASN A 240 1.24 -7.27 8.92
C ASN A 240 0.99 -8.51 8.05
N LEU A 241 -0.20 -8.60 7.43
CA LEU A 241 -0.57 -9.72 6.54
C LEU A 241 0.46 -9.97 5.43
N SER A 242 1.02 -8.90 4.86
CA SER A 242 2.00 -8.99 3.77
C SER A 242 3.34 -9.60 4.23
N GLY A 243 3.64 -9.46 5.53
CA GLY A 243 4.82 -10.01 6.18
C GLY A 243 4.59 -11.39 6.76
N CYS A 244 3.34 -11.74 7.06
CA CYS A 244 2.91 -13.08 7.45
C CYS A 244 2.69 -13.96 6.22
N ASP A 245 2.71 -15.28 6.41
CA ASP A 245 2.53 -16.28 5.36
C ASP A 245 1.07 -16.37 4.86
N ALA A 246 0.60 -15.29 4.23
CA ALA A 246 -0.73 -15.17 3.62
C ALA A 246 -1.06 -16.31 2.64
N HIS A 247 -0.03 -16.98 2.11
CA HIS A 247 -0.16 -18.14 1.25
C HIS A 247 -0.92 -19.31 1.90
N PHE A 248 -0.85 -19.49 3.22
CA PHE A 248 -1.64 -20.50 3.93
C PHE A 248 -3.14 -20.24 3.78
N ILE A 249 -3.57 -18.98 3.97
CA ILE A 249 -4.98 -18.59 3.84
C ILE A 249 -5.42 -18.70 2.39
N ILE A 250 -4.65 -18.12 1.46
CA ILE A 250 -5.02 -18.05 0.03
C ILE A 250 -5.30 -19.45 -0.52
N ARG A 251 -4.43 -20.44 -0.19
CA ARG A 251 -4.59 -21.81 -0.64
C ARG A 251 -5.93 -22.40 -0.21
N GLU A 252 -6.26 -22.31 1.08
CA GLU A 252 -7.48 -22.91 1.62
C GLU A 252 -8.74 -22.19 1.14
N ILE A 253 -8.78 -20.85 1.09
CA ILE A 253 -9.97 -20.13 0.62
C ILE A 253 -10.20 -20.27 -0.89
N ALA A 254 -9.14 -20.52 -1.66
CA ALA A 254 -9.25 -20.73 -3.11
C ALA A 254 -9.98 -22.06 -3.41
N THR A 255 -9.81 -23.07 -2.55
CA THR A 255 -10.37 -24.42 -2.74
C THR A 255 -11.60 -24.71 -1.89
N ALA A 256 -11.81 -24.02 -0.77
CA ALA A 256 -12.88 -24.35 0.18
C ALA A 256 -14.30 -24.12 -0.35
N TYR A 257 -14.50 -23.18 -1.27
CA TYR A 257 -15.80 -22.87 -1.88
C TYR A 257 -15.63 -22.16 -3.23
N GLU A 258 -16.67 -22.19 -4.07
CA GLU A 258 -16.62 -21.62 -5.42
C GLU A 258 -16.45 -20.10 -5.44
N GLY A 259 -15.69 -19.64 -6.45
CA GLY A 259 -15.44 -18.24 -6.74
C GLY A 259 -13.95 -17.92 -6.87
N HIS A 260 -13.64 -16.92 -7.67
CA HIS A 260 -12.26 -16.55 -8.00
C HIS A 260 -11.60 -15.75 -6.88
N VAL A 261 -10.26 -15.73 -6.89
CA VAL A 261 -9.43 -14.93 -5.98
C VAL A 261 -8.64 -13.92 -6.80
N ASP A 262 -8.90 -12.63 -6.55
CA ASP A 262 -8.07 -11.54 -7.06
C ASP A 262 -6.90 -11.32 -6.09
N ALA A 263 -5.70 -11.11 -6.60
CA ALA A 263 -4.51 -10.85 -5.79
C ALA A 263 -3.79 -9.59 -6.25
N LEU A 264 -3.29 -8.81 -5.28
CA LEU A 264 -2.39 -7.68 -5.49
C LEU A 264 -0.99 -8.07 -4.98
N PRO A 265 -0.15 -8.72 -5.80
CA PRO A 265 1.12 -9.27 -5.36
C PRO A 265 2.22 -8.19 -5.23
N ILE A 266 3.15 -8.42 -4.31
CA ILE A 266 4.46 -7.74 -4.24
C ILE A 266 5.53 -8.67 -4.79
N THR A 267 5.52 -9.92 -4.32
CA THR A 267 6.37 -11.02 -4.79
C THR A 267 5.49 -12.25 -5.01
N LYS A 268 6.10 -13.39 -5.34
CA LYS A 268 5.36 -14.67 -5.44
C LYS A 268 4.78 -15.15 -4.11
N GLU A 269 5.27 -14.61 -2.99
CA GLU A 269 4.93 -15.06 -1.64
C GLU A 269 4.29 -13.96 -0.80
N LYS A 270 4.52 -12.69 -1.16
CA LYS A 270 3.99 -11.52 -0.45
C LYS A 270 2.92 -10.81 -1.27
N TYR A 271 1.80 -10.50 -0.63
CA TYR A 271 0.65 -9.86 -1.24
C TYR A 271 0.28 -8.60 -0.46
N ILE A 272 -0.04 -7.50 -1.15
CA ILE A 272 -0.63 -6.30 -0.53
C ILE A 272 -2.03 -6.64 0.00
N SER A 273 -2.81 -7.36 -0.81
CA SER A 273 -4.17 -7.78 -0.51
C SER A 273 -4.58 -8.89 -1.47
N PHE A 274 -5.58 -9.67 -1.07
CA PHE A 274 -6.29 -10.58 -1.95
C PHE A 274 -7.78 -10.53 -1.62
N THR A 275 -8.62 -10.78 -2.62
CA THR A 275 -10.08 -10.72 -2.51
C THR A 275 -10.68 -12.02 -3.00
N LYS A 276 -11.41 -12.73 -2.14
CA LYS A 276 -12.20 -13.91 -2.52
C LYS A 276 -13.61 -13.48 -2.87
N HIS A 277 -14.05 -13.84 -4.06
CA HIS A 277 -15.45 -13.71 -4.48
C HIS A 277 -16.19 -14.99 -4.14
N VAL A 278 -17.45 -14.87 -3.69
CA VAL A 278 -18.25 -16.01 -3.24
C VAL A 278 -19.38 -16.24 -4.23
N ASP A 279 -19.19 -17.18 -5.15
CA ASP A 279 -20.08 -17.34 -6.31
C ASP A 279 -21.48 -17.83 -5.93
N SER A 280 -21.62 -18.56 -4.82
CA SER A 280 -22.91 -19.00 -4.28
C SER A 280 -23.87 -17.85 -3.94
N THR A 281 -23.36 -16.62 -3.84
CA THR A 281 -24.16 -15.43 -3.57
C THR A 281 -24.58 -14.64 -4.80
N LYS A 282 -24.18 -15.03 -6.00
CA LYS A 282 -24.58 -14.35 -7.23
C LYS A 282 -26.11 -14.45 -7.41
N ASP A 283 -26.74 -13.32 -7.72
CA ASP A 283 -28.15 -13.31 -8.10
C ASP A 283 -28.30 -13.87 -9.52
N LYS A 284 -29.19 -14.86 -9.68
CA LYS A 284 -29.36 -15.62 -10.92
C LYS A 284 -30.15 -14.88 -12.01
N THR A 285 -30.62 -13.65 -11.74
CA THR A 285 -31.64 -12.95 -12.53
C THR A 285 -31.12 -11.80 -13.41
N GLU A 286 -29.84 -11.41 -13.32
CA GLU A 286 -29.29 -10.33 -14.15
C GLU A 286 -28.19 -10.84 -15.10
N ASN A 287 -28.32 -10.53 -16.40
CA ASN A 287 -27.36 -10.83 -17.47
C ASN A 287 -25.98 -10.15 -17.30
N ASN A 288 -25.72 -9.47 -16.18
CA ASN A 288 -24.46 -8.79 -15.85
C ASN A 288 -23.84 -9.36 -14.55
N SER A 289 -23.78 -10.69 -14.52
CA SER A 289 -23.52 -11.60 -13.38
C SER A 289 -22.18 -11.47 -12.65
N GLN A 290 -21.34 -10.48 -12.97
CA GLN A 290 -20.03 -10.29 -12.35
C GLN A 290 -20.03 -9.28 -11.18
N ARG A 291 -21.10 -8.49 -10.96
CA ARG A 291 -21.06 -7.35 -10.03
C ARG A 291 -21.71 -7.54 -8.64
N ASN A 292 -22.60 -8.51 -8.43
CA ASN A 292 -23.41 -8.61 -7.20
C ASN A 292 -23.15 -9.86 -6.33
N CYS A 293 -21.91 -10.34 -6.23
CA CYS A 293 -21.56 -11.36 -5.22
C CYS A 293 -20.90 -10.74 -3.99
N VAL A 294 -21.05 -11.39 -2.85
CA VAL A 294 -20.31 -11.05 -1.61
C VAL A 294 -18.83 -11.31 -1.83
N LYS A 295 -18.00 -10.42 -1.29
CA LYS A 295 -16.54 -10.44 -1.44
C LYS A 295 -15.87 -10.34 -0.08
N PHE A 296 -14.90 -11.22 0.19
CA PHE A 296 -14.00 -11.07 1.32
C PHE A 296 -12.71 -10.43 0.87
N ARG A 297 -12.41 -9.23 1.36
CA ARG A 297 -11.18 -8.52 1.04
C ARG A 297 -10.23 -8.56 2.22
N PHE A 298 -9.10 -9.23 2.05
CA PHE A 298 -8.08 -9.30 3.07
C PHE A 298 -7.20 -8.07 3.01
N ILE A 299 -7.15 -7.28 4.08
CA ILE A 299 -6.37 -6.05 4.17
C ILE A 299 -5.37 -6.13 5.30
N ASP A 300 -4.24 -5.47 5.09
CA ASP A 300 -3.13 -5.41 6.02
C ASP A 300 -3.16 -4.08 6.79
N SER A 301 -3.49 -4.10 8.08
CA SER A 301 -3.55 -2.89 8.89
C SER A 301 -2.19 -2.18 8.99
N PHE A 302 -1.08 -2.89 8.80
CA PHE A 302 0.27 -2.30 8.79
C PHE A 302 0.50 -1.39 7.57
N LYS A 303 -0.26 -1.59 6.48
CA LYS A 303 -0.26 -0.69 5.31
C LYS A 303 -1.04 0.61 5.54
N PHE A 304 -1.69 0.72 6.70
CA PHE A 304 -2.30 1.96 7.16
C PHE A 304 -1.53 2.58 8.33
N LEU A 305 -1.17 1.74 9.29
CA LEU A 305 -0.48 2.11 10.52
C LEU A 305 0.82 1.33 10.59
N SER A 306 1.90 1.91 10.05
CA SER A 306 3.21 1.24 9.91
C SER A 306 3.99 1.21 11.22
N THR A 307 3.41 0.60 12.25
CA THR A 307 3.94 0.52 13.61
C THR A 307 3.39 -0.74 14.29
N SER A 308 4.10 -1.27 15.30
CA SER A 308 3.67 -2.47 16.02
C SER A 308 2.32 -2.28 16.71
N LEU A 309 1.55 -3.36 16.79
CA LEU A 309 0.28 -3.40 17.50
C LEU A 309 0.39 -2.93 18.97
N ASP A 310 1.49 -3.27 19.65
CA ASP A 310 1.76 -2.84 21.03
C ASP A 310 1.85 -1.31 21.16
N LYS A 311 2.63 -0.67 20.29
CA LYS A 311 2.77 0.78 20.27
C LYS A 311 1.46 1.46 19.86
N LEU A 312 0.67 0.84 18.97
CA LEU A 312 -0.67 1.34 18.62
C LEU A 312 -1.65 1.24 19.79
N ALA A 313 -1.64 0.14 20.55
CA ALA A 313 -2.44 -0.04 21.75
C ALA A 313 -2.10 1.03 22.81
N SER A 314 -0.81 1.36 22.96
CA SER A 314 -0.33 2.38 23.91
C SER A 314 -0.88 3.80 23.65
N TYR A 315 -1.36 4.07 22.44
CA TYR A 315 -1.94 5.36 22.08
C TYR A 315 -3.44 5.47 22.35
N LEU A 316 -4.10 4.36 22.66
CA LEU A 316 -5.53 4.35 22.95
C LEU A 316 -5.78 4.62 24.42
N ASP A 317 -6.69 5.55 24.67
CA ASP A 317 -7.29 5.73 25.98
C ASP A 317 -8.08 4.46 26.36
N LYS A 318 -8.06 4.07 27.64
CA LYS A 318 -8.70 2.83 28.12
C LYS A 318 -10.21 2.78 27.85
N ASN A 319 -10.87 3.94 27.81
CA ASN A 319 -12.30 4.05 27.47
C ASN A 319 -12.61 3.75 25.99
N LYS A 320 -11.58 3.75 25.12
CA LYS A 320 -11.68 3.43 23.70
C LYS A 320 -11.53 1.93 23.42
N LEU A 321 -11.09 1.13 24.39
CA LEU A 321 -10.95 -0.34 24.31
C LEU A 321 -12.29 -1.05 24.56
N LYS A 322 -13.29 -0.72 23.72
CA LYS A 322 -14.68 -1.14 23.89
C LYS A 322 -14.86 -2.63 23.60
N ILE A 323 -14.16 -3.17 22.59
CA ILE A 323 -14.29 -4.56 22.16
C ILE A 323 -13.70 -5.50 23.22
N ILE A 324 -12.48 -5.21 23.71
CA ILE A 324 -11.87 -5.99 24.80
C ILE A 324 -12.76 -5.93 26.04
N ARG A 325 -13.19 -4.73 26.45
CA ARG A 325 -14.01 -4.56 27.65
C ARG A 325 -15.33 -5.32 27.56
N SER A 326 -15.96 -5.33 26.38
CA SER A 326 -17.18 -6.10 26.12
C SER A 326 -16.95 -7.61 26.22
N LYS A 327 -15.85 -8.14 25.67
CA LYS A 327 -15.55 -9.59 25.70
C LYS A 327 -14.96 -10.10 27.01
N PHE A 328 -14.59 -9.19 27.90
CA PHE A 328 -14.08 -9.46 29.23
C PHE A 328 -14.86 -8.67 30.29
N SER A 329 -16.18 -8.60 30.15
CA SER A 329 -17.05 -7.77 30.99
C SER A 329 -17.10 -8.16 32.47
N THR A 330 -16.62 -9.35 32.81
CA THR A 330 -16.58 -9.89 34.18
C THR A 330 -15.26 -9.65 34.90
N LEU A 331 -14.24 -9.12 34.21
CA LEU A 331 -12.94 -8.85 34.82
C LEU A 331 -12.98 -7.59 35.68
N SER A 332 -12.18 -7.58 36.75
CA SER A 332 -11.87 -6.38 37.50
C SER A 332 -11.07 -5.38 36.64
N ASP A 333 -11.01 -4.11 37.05
CA ASP A 333 -10.24 -3.09 36.31
C ASP A 333 -8.73 -3.40 36.30
N ASP A 334 -8.20 -4.02 37.35
CA ASP A 334 -6.79 -4.44 37.44
C ASP A 334 -6.47 -5.60 36.46
N GLU A 335 -7.37 -6.58 36.36
CA GLU A 335 -7.24 -7.67 35.38
C GLU A 335 -7.42 -7.16 33.95
N PHE A 336 -8.35 -6.23 33.74
CA PHE A 336 -8.54 -5.58 32.45
C PHE A 336 -7.29 -4.83 32.02
N GLU A 337 -6.62 -4.14 32.95
CA GLU A 337 -5.39 -3.39 32.66
C GLU A 337 -4.30 -4.29 32.07
N LEU A 338 -4.18 -5.53 32.55
CA LEU A 338 -3.23 -6.50 32.03
C LEU A 338 -3.50 -6.88 30.57
N LEU A 339 -4.73 -6.76 30.09
CA LEU A 339 -5.14 -7.10 28.73
C LEU A 339 -5.07 -5.92 27.75
N THR A 340 -4.76 -4.70 28.23
CA THR A 340 -4.68 -3.49 27.39
C THR A 340 -3.40 -3.40 26.57
N ARG A 341 -2.40 -4.21 26.91
CA ARG A 341 -1.07 -4.23 26.26
C ARG A 341 -0.89 -5.51 25.48
N LYS A 342 -0.02 -5.47 24.47
CA LYS A 342 0.27 -6.68 23.70
C LYS A 342 1.05 -7.66 24.57
N GLY A 343 0.61 -8.92 24.58
CA GLY A 343 1.36 -10.00 25.21
C GLY A 343 2.65 -10.34 24.46
N VAL A 344 3.44 -11.25 25.04
CA VAL A 344 4.65 -11.81 24.42
C VAL A 344 4.48 -13.32 24.28
N PHE A 345 4.95 -13.90 23.17
CA PHE A 345 4.88 -15.35 22.95
C PHE A 345 6.25 -15.92 22.58
N PRO A 346 6.68 -17.07 23.13
CA PRO A 346 8.02 -17.61 22.91
C PRO A 346 8.05 -18.47 21.63
N TYR A 347 7.97 -17.83 20.47
CA TYR A 347 7.83 -18.51 19.17
C TYR A 347 8.97 -19.51 18.88
N GLU A 348 10.22 -19.18 19.23
CA GLU A 348 11.37 -20.08 19.00
C GLU A 348 11.43 -21.24 19.98
N TYR A 349 10.86 -21.07 21.18
CA TYR A 349 10.74 -22.16 22.13
C TYR A 349 9.72 -23.18 21.64
N VAL A 350 8.56 -22.74 21.14
CA VAL A 350 7.50 -23.61 20.63
C VAL A 350 7.86 -24.07 19.22
N ASP A 351 8.67 -25.12 19.13
CA ASP A 351 9.08 -25.77 17.87
C ASP A 351 8.24 -27.01 17.53
N CYS A 352 7.43 -27.49 18.48
CA CYS A 352 6.52 -28.63 18.30
C CYS A 352 5.25 -28.47 19.15
N ALA A 353 4.22 -29.24 18.82
CA ALA A 353 2.91 -29.16 19.47
C ALA A 353 2.94 -29.63 20.93
N GLU A 354 3.87 -30.52 21.29
CA GLU A 354 4.01 -31.08 22.63
C GLU A 354 4.37 -30.00 23.66
N LYS A 355 5.19 -29.01 23.28
CA LYS A 355 5.58 -27.89 24.16
C LYS A 355 4.40 -27.01 24.57
N LEU A 356 3.30 -27.03 23.81
CA LEU A 356 2.07 -26.33 24.22
C LEU A 356 1.46 -26.94 25.49
N GLN A 357 1.81 -28.18 25.84
CA GLN A 357 1.34 -28.85 27.06
C GLN A 357 2.18 -28.50 28.31
N ASP A 358 3.23 -27.70 28.15
CA ASP A 358 4.08 -27.29 29.27
C ASP A 358 3.24 -26.56 30.35
N THR A 359 3.38 -27.02 31.59
CA THR A 359 2.57 -26.52 32.73
C THR A 359 3.18 -25.33 33.45
N ARG A 360 4.29 -24.79 32.92
CA ARG A 360 5.01 -23.65 33.48
C ARG A 360 5.32 -22.65 32.37
N LEU A 361 5.29 -21.37 32.70
CA LEU A 361 5.79 -20.33 31.80
C LEU A 361 7.29 -20.58 31.54
N PRO A 362 7.73 -20.67 30.26
CA PRO A 362 9.14 -20.87 29.93
C PRO A 362 10.02 -19.76 30.53
N PRO A 363 11.29 -20.04 30.87
CA PRO A 363 12.18 -19.02 31.43
C PRO A 363 12.41 -17.87 30.43
N ARG A 364 12.74 -16.67 30.91
CA ARG A 364 12.95 -15.48 30.07
C ARG A 364 13.86 -15.72 28.86
N LYS A 365 14.92 -16.52 29.01
CA LYS A 365 15.86 -16.87 27.92
C LYS A 365 15.17 -17.58 26.74
N SER A 366 14.08 -18.30 26.97
CA SER A 366 13.29 -18.97 25.93
C SER A 366 12.43 -18.02 25.09
N PHE A 367 12.36 -16.74 25.47
CA PHE A 367 11.70 -15.68 24.70
C PHE A 367 12.67 -14.93 23.77
N TYR A 368 13.81 -15.53 23.43
CA TYR A 368 14.70 -15.01 22.40
C TYR A 368 13.99 -14.93 21.04
N SER A 369 14.30 -13.88 20.27
CA SER A 369 13.78 -13.68 18.92
C SER A 369 14.91 -13.34 17.96
N SER A 370 15.10 -14.18 16.95
CA SER A 370 16.01 -13.98 15.82
C SER A 370 15.66 -12.75 14.98
N LEU A 371 14.40 -12.29 15.03
CA LEU A 371 13.99 -11.06 14.36
C LEU A 371 14.59 -9.80 15.01
N THR A 372 14.73 -9.81 16.34
CA THR A 372 15.31 -8.69 17.10
C THR A 372 16.77 -8.95 17.47
N GLY A 373 17.22 -10.20 17.41
CA GLY A 373 18.53 -10.64 17.87
C GLY A 373 18.71 -10.57 19.39
N ASP A 374 17.61 -10.47 20.15
CA ASP A 374 17.65 -10.21 21.60
C ASP A 374 16.56 -10.96 22.36
N ILE A 375 16.76 -11.08 23.68
CA ILE A 375 15.80 -11.62 24.63
C ILE A 375 14.88 -10.47 25.09
N VAL A 376 13.62 -10.78 25.40
CA VAL A 376 12.69 -9.79 25.94
C VAL A 376 13.20 -9.15 27.24
N SER A 377 12.82 -7.88 27.44
CA SER A 377 13.18 -7.13 28.64
C SER A 377 12.57 -7.77 29.90
N GLU A 378 13.14 -7.43 31.05
CA GLU A 378 12.65 -7.89 32.35
C GLU A 378 11.21 -7.45 32.61
N SER A 379 10.86 -6.22 32.25
CA SER A 379 9.51 -5.68 32.41
C SER A 379 8.47 -6.44 31.56
N VAL A 380 8.82 -6.81 30.33
CA VAL A 380 7.95 -7.58 29.42
C VAL A 380 7.74 -9.00 29.95
N TYR A 381 8.80 -9.64 30.45
CA TYR A 381 8.68 -10.97 31.05
C TYR A 381 7.91 -10.97 32.37
N ALA A 382 8.13 -9.97 33.23
CA ALA A 382 7.38 -9.80 34.47
C ALA A 382 5.88 -9.63 34.20
N HIS A 383 5.52 -8.89 33.14
CA HIS A 383 4.15 -8.78 32.69
C HIS A 383 3.56 -10.14 32.24
N ALA A 384 4.31 -10.92 31.46
CA ALA A 384 3.89 -12.27 31.05
C ALA A 384 3.66 -13.21 32.25
N ALA A 385 4.55 -13.16 33.24
CA ALA A 385 4.43 -13.92 34.49
C ALA A 385 3.19 -13.49 35.30
N ASN A 386 2.91 -12.19 35.36
CA ASN A 386 1.73 -11.67 36.04
C ASN A 386 0.44 -12.13 35.33
N VAL A 387 0.38 -12.06 34.00
CA VAL A 387 -0.75 -12.60 33.22
C VAL A 387 -0.93 -14.10 33.48
N TRP A 388 0.16 -14.87 33.49
CA TRP A 388 0.11 -16.31 33.78
C TRP A 388 -0.51 -16.60 35.15
N GLN A 389 -0.09 -15.86 36.18
CA GLN A 389 -0.56 -16.05 37.54
C GLN A 389 -1.99 -15.55 37.74
N GLN A 390 -2.28 -14.31 37.33
CA GLN A 390 -3.57 -13.65 37.57
C GLN A 390 -4.72 -14.39 36.89
N PHE A 391 -4.52 -14.86 35.65
CA PHE A 391 -5.53 -15.62 34.90
C PHE A 391 -5.51 -17.12 35.20
N SER A 392 -4.74 -17.55 36.21
CA SER A 392 -4.65 -18.96 36.65
C SER A 392 -4.33 -19.94 35.50
N ILE A 393 -3.43 -19.53 34.61
CA ILE A 393 -3.07 -20.28 33.40
C ILE A 393 -2.33 -21.56 33.78
N ARG A 394 -2.78 -22.69 33.27
CA ARG A 394 -2.26 -24.02 33.62
C ARG A 394 -1.30 -24.57 32.60
N THR A 395 -1.45 -24.20 31.34
CA THR A 395 -0.62 -24.71 30.24
C THR A 395 -0.21 -23.58 29.28
N LEU A 396 0.91 -23.79 28.57
CA LEU A 396 1.35 -22.87 27.53
C LEU A 396 0.31 -22.75 26.39
N SER A 397 -0.53 -23.76 26.22
CA SER A 397 -1.64 -23.75 25.28
C SER A 397 -2.75 -22.76 25.65
N GLU A 398 -3.13 -22.72 26.93
CA GLU A 398 -4.09 -21.74 27.45
C GLU A 398 -3.49 -20.32 27.37
N TYR A 399 -2.19 -20.17 27.64
CA TYR A 399 -1.48 -18.91 27.43
C TYR A 399 -1.53 -18.45 25.97
N SER A 400 -1.28 -19.36 25.03
CA SER A 400 -1.38 -19.09 23.58
C SER A 400 -2.78 -18.66 23.16
N ASP A 401 -3.82 -19.29 23.73
CA ASP A 401 -5.21 -19.02 23.39
C ASP A 401 -5.63 -17.62 23.89
N LEU A 402 -5.21 -17.25 25.11
CA LEU A 402 -5.40 -15.89 25.64
C LEU A 402 -4.60 -14.85 24.85
N TYR A 403 -3.32 -15.13 24.56
CA TYR A 403 -2.45 -14.27 23.74
C TYR A 403 -3.10 -13.95 22.39
N LEU A 404 -3.59 -14.97 21.68
CA LEU A 404 -4.25 -14.79 20.38
C LEU A 404 -5.54 -13.99 20.50
N LYS A 405 -6.35 -14.25 21.54
CA LYS A 405 -7.59 -13.50 21.78
C LYS A 405 -7.30 -12.02 22.02
N ILE A 406 -6.30 -11.68 22.82
CA ILE A 406 -5.89 -10.29 23.07
C ILE A 406 -5.44 -9.63 21.77
N ASP A 407 -4.57 -10.27 20.99
CA ASP A 407 -4.06 -9.71 19.72
C ASP A 407 -5.21 -9.39 18.74
N VAL A 408 -6.19 -10.29 18.60
CA VAL A 408 -7.37 -10.09 17.73
C VAL A 408 -8.25 -8.93 18.20
N LEU A 409 -8.55 -8.89 19.50
CA LEU A 409 -9.46 -7.87 20.05
C LEU A 409 -8.79 -6.49 20.11
N LEU A 410 -7.49 -6.41 20.44
CA LEU A 410 -6.70 -5.16 20.36
C LEU A 410 -6.67 -4.63 18.92
N LEU A 411 -6.44 -5.51 17.93
CA LEU A 411 -6.50 -5.12 16.53
C LEU A 411 -7.87 -4.54 16.16
N GLY A 412 -8.95 -5.16 16.65
CA GLY A 412 -10.31 -4.65 16.48
C GLY A 412 -10.50 -3.25 17.07
N ASP A 413 -10.11 -3.04 18.34
CA ASP A 413 -10.23 -1.74 19.00
C ASP A 413 -9.39 -0.67 18.29
N ILE A 414 -8.13 -0.96 17.96
CA ILE A 414 -7.23 -0.04 17.26
C ILE A 414 -7.79 0.36 15.91
N PHE A 415 -8.23 -0.61 15.10
CA PHE A 415 -8.68 -0.33 13.75
C PHE A 415 -10.06 0.33 13.72
N GLU A 416 -10.99 -0.02 14.62
CA GLU A 416 -12.29 0.67 14.73
C GLU A 416 -12.11 2.12 15.21
N ASN A 417 -11.24 2.39 16.20
CA ASN A 417 -10.95 3.76 16.62
C ASN A 417 -10.33 4.57 15.48
N PHE A 418 -9.40 3.97 14.74
CA PHE A 418 -8.79 4.62 13.58
C PHE A 418 -9.82 4.92 12.49
N ARG A 419 -10.73 3.97 12.20
CA ARG A 419 -11.86 4.16 11.28
C ARG A 419 -12.77 5.31 11.71
N GLU A 420 -13.18 5.33 12.98
CA GLU A 420 -14.04 6.38 13.54
C GLU A 420 -13.40 7.77 13.37
N SER A 421 -12.10 7.89 13.66
CA SER A 421 -11.36 9.14 13.43
C SER A 421 -11.34 9.54 11.95
N CYS A 422 -11.07 8.62 11.03
CA CYS A 422 -11.06 8.91 9.59
C CYS A 422 -12.43 9.33 9.05
N VAL A 423 -13.51 8.67 9.50
CA VAL A 423 -14.87 9.04 9.12
C VAL A 423 -15.22 10.41 9.68
N ALA A 424 -14.87 10.71 10.93
CA ALA A 424 -15.11 12.02 11.53
C ALA A 424 -14.34 13.15 10.81
N SER A 425 -13.10 12.91 10.41
CA SER A 425 -12.24 13.93 9.78
C SER A 425 -12.49 14.13 8.28
N TYR A 426 -12.82 13.05 7.54
CA TYR A 426 -12.87 13.08 6.07
C TYR A 426 -14.19 12.58 5.48
N GLY A 427 -15.09 12.01 6.29
CA GLY A 427 -16.35 11.42 5.83
C GLY A 427 -16.13 10.24 4.88
N LEU A 428 -15.03 9.50 5.06
CA LEU A 428 -14.67 8.32 4.29
C LEU A 428 -14.23 7.22 5.25
N ASP A 429 -14.69 6.01 4.99
CA ASP A 429 -14.35 4.80 5.73
C ASP A 429 -13.14 4.11 5.09
N LEU A 430 -12.02 4.07 5.80
CA LEU A 430 -10.78 3.47 5.33
C LEU A 430 -10.89 1.96 5.07
N ALA A 431 -11.91 1.27 5.59
CA ALA A 431 -12.08 -0.18 5.42
C ALA A 431 -12.32 -0.61 3.97
N TYR A 432 -12.69 0.32 3.08
CA TYR A 432 -12.82 0.07 1.65
C TYR A 432 -11.52 0.17 0.86
N TYR A 433 -10.46 0.64 1.51
CA TYR A 433 -9.17 0.89 0.86
C TYR A 433 -8.21 -0.27 1.13
N TYR A 434 -7.17 -0.37 0.30
CA TYR A 434 -6.11 -1.36 0.48
C TYR A 434 -4.96 -0.83 1.35
N THR A 435 -4.73 0.49 1.31
CA THR A 435 -3.59 1.15 1.95
C THR A 435 -3.96 2.59 2.31
N LEU A 436 -3.22 3.20 3.24
CA LEU A 436 -3.44 4.60 3.60
C LEU A 436 -3.22 5.58 2.43
N PRO A 437 -2.18 5.46 1.58
CA PRO A 437 -2.02 6.37 0.44
C PRO A 437 -3.21 6.39 -0.52
N GLY A 438 -3.89 5.25 -0.73
CA GLY A 438 -5.13 5.22 -1.51
C GLY A 438 -6.26 5.99 -0.84
N PHE A 439 -6.46 5.79 0.46
CA PHE A 439 -7.44 6.53 1.26
C PHE A 439 -7.17 8.04 1.27
N THR A 440 -5.91 8.41 1.50
CA THR A 440 -5.47 9.81 1.53
C THR A 440 -5.71 10.51 0.20
N TRP A 441 -5.42 9.84 -0.91
CA TRP A 441 -5.64 10.40 -2.24
C TRP A 441 -7.10 10.77 -2.46
N ASP A 442 -8.00 9.85 -2.12
CA ASP A 442 -9.44 10.04 -2.29
C ASP A 442 -10.00 11.07 -1.29
N ALA A 443 -9.49 11.11 -0.06
CA ALA A 443 -9.81 12.17 0.89
C ALA A 443 -9.37 13.56 0.39
N MET A 444 -8.19 13.66 -0.22
CA MET A 444 -7.68 14.90 -0.81
C MET A 444 -8.52 15.34 -2.01
N LEU A 445 -8.85 14.43 -2.92
CA LEU A 445 -9.70 14.73 -4.08
C LEU A 445 -11.12 15.15 -3.65
N LYS A 446 -11.69 14.48 -2.65
CA LYS A 446 -13.00 14.84 -2.09
C LYS A 446 -12.99 16.25 -1.50
N HIS A 447 -11.97 16.58 -0.71
CA HIS A 447 -11.85 17.88 -0.03
C HIS A 447 -11.59 19.03 -1.00
N THR A 448 -10.63 18.84 -1.93
CA THR A 448 -10.19 19.92 -2.84
C THR A 448 -11.10 20.08 -4.05
N GLY A 449 -11.80 19.01 -4.47
CA GLY A 449 -12.59 19.01 -5.71
C GLY A 449 -11.75 19.17 -6.98
N VAL A 450 -10.42 19.07 -6.87
CA VAL A 450 -9.50 19.29 -7.99
C VAL A 450 -9.69 18.21 -9.06
N LYS A 451 -9.57 18.62 -10.32
CA LYS A 451 -9.56 17.70 -11.47
C LYS A 451 -8.21 17.79 -12.15
N PHE A 452 -7.52 16.65 -12.25
CA PHE A 452 -6.25 16.57 -12.94
C PHE A 452 -6.45 16.17 -14.40
N GLU A 453 -5.72 16.85 -15.28
CA GLU A 453 -5.51 16.38 -16.63
C GLU A 453 -4.46 15.25 -16.62
N LEU A 454 -4.72 14.17 -17.34
CA LEU A 454 -3.80 13.04 -17.46
C LEU A 454 -2.81 13.29 -18.60
N LEU A 455 -1.54 12.99 -18.36
CA LEU A 455 -0.55 12.92 -19.44
C LEU A 455 -0.89 11.76 -20.37
N THR A 456 -1.22 12.07 -21.63
CA THR A 456 -1.55 11.07 -22.66
C THR A 456 -0.37 10.78 -23.59
N ASP A 457 0.62 11.67 -23.65
CA ASP A 457 1.82 11.54 -24.47
C ASP A 457 2.95 10.85 -23.69
N ILE A 458 3.50 9.78 -24.27
CA ILE A 458 4.62 9.02 -23.69
C ILE A 458 5.89 9.87 -23.56
N ASP A 459 6.13 10.82 -24.46
CA ASP A 459 7.30 11.68 -24.43
C ASP A 459 7.22 12.66 -23.25
N MET A 460 6.02 13.17 -22.93
CA MET A 460 5.78 13.97 -21.73
C MET A 460 6.02 13.15 -20.45
N ILE A 461 5.55 11.90 -20.41
CA ILE A 461 5.78 11.00 -19.28
C ILE A 461 7.27 10.73 -19.09
N MET A 462 7.98 10.35 -20.16
CA MET A 462 9.42 10.10 -20.11
C MET A 462 10.22 11.37 -19.76
N PHE A 463 9.77 12.54 -20.22
CA PHE A 463 10.35 13.83 -19.86
C PHE A 463 10.24 14.10 -18.35
N ILE A 464 9.04 13.93 -17.78
CA ILE A 464 8.82 14.09 -16.33
C ILE A 464 9.61 13.07 -15.53
N GLU A 465 9.57 11.79 -15.89
CA GLU A 465 10.29 10.73 -15.17
C GLU A 465 11.80 10.97 -15.13
N ARG A 466 12.38 11.47 -16.23
CA ARG A 466 13.79 11.85 -16.27
C ARG A 466 14.13 13.02 -15.37
N GLY A 467 13.15 13.83 -14.97
CA GLY A 467 13.28 14.92 -14.00
C GLY A 467 13.09 14.51 -12.54
N ILE A 468 12.51 13.33 -12.27
CA ILE A 468 12.27 12.87 -10.89
C ILE A 468 13.61 12.61 -10.19
N ARG A 469 13.77 13.16 -8.98
CA ARG A 469 14.91 12.94 -8.09
C ARG A 469 14.39 12.52 -6.71
N GLY A 470 15.13 11.62 -6.06
CA GLY A 470 14.87 11.28 -4.65
C GLY A 470 15.37 12.36 -3.71
N GLY A 471 15.18 12.15 -2.40
CA GLY A 471 15.77 13.01 -1.38
C GLY A 471 17.30 12.94 -1.42
N LEU A 472 17.96 14.09 -1.29
CA LEU A 472 19.41 14.13 -1.12
C LEU A 472 19.75 13.68 0.31
N SER A 473 20.57 12.64 0.44
CA SER A 473 21.11 12.18 1.71
C SER A 473 22.61 12.40 1.70
N GLN A 474 23.06 13.43 2.42
CA GLN A 474 24.46 13.83 2.53
C GLN A 474 24.78 14.18 3.99
N CYS A 475 26.00 13.86 4.42
CA CYS A 475 26.54 14.32 5.69
C CYS A 475 27.35 15.60 5.41
N SER A 476 26.78 16.77 5.72
CA SER A 476 27.46 18.07 5.59
C SER A 476 27.79 18.63 6.97
N GLY A 477 28.91 19.35 7.10
CA GLY A 477 29.16 20.19 8.28
C GLY A 477 28.18 21.36 8.28
N ARG A 478 27.53 21.64 9.41
CA ARG A 478 26.65 22.82 9.51
C ARG A 478 27.53 24.06 9.73
N TYR A 479 27.57 24.96 8.76
CA TYR A 479 28.25 26.24 8.87
C TYR A 479 27.36 27.36 8.33
N ALA A 480 27.12 28.38 9.14
CA ALA A 480 26.43 29.60 8.74
C ALA A 480 27.09 30.77 9.48
N GLN A 481 27.58 31.75 8.73
CA GLN A 481 28.17 32.96 9.28
C GLN A 481 27.59 34.17 8.55
N ALA A 482 26.95 35.07 9.30
CA ALA A 482 26.49 36.37 8.82
C ALA A 482 27.43 37.43 9.37
N ASN A 483 27.86 38.38 8.53
CA ASN A 483 28.66 39.51 8.99
C ASN A 483 27.71 40.62 9.46
N ASN A 484 27.19 40.55 10.68
CA ASN A 484 26.38 41.63 11.25
C ASN A 484 26.89 42.02 12.63
N LYS A 485 26.62 43.26 13.04
CA LYS A 485 27.09 43.87 14.30
C LYS A 485 26.68 43.13 15.58
N TYR A 486 25.79 42.14 15.50
CA TYR A 486 25.35 41.32 16.62
C TYR A 486 26.09 39.98 16.71
N MET A 487 26.99 39.67 15.77
CA MET A 487 27.78 38.45 15.73
C MET A 487 29.18 38.68 16.32
N HIS A 488 29.69 37.71 17.07
CA HIS A 488 31.02 37.78 17.69
C HIS A 488 32.18 37.91 16.69
N SER A 489 31.97 37.47 15.45
CA SER A 489 32.94 37.53 14.35
C SER A 489 32.64 38.69 13.39
N TYR A 490 32.02 39.76 13.86
CA TYR A 490 31.72 40.94 13.05
C TYR A 490 33.01 41.63 12.61
N ASP A 491 33.16 41.78 11.30
CA ASP A 491 34.25 42.56 10.71
C ASP A 491 33.69 43.91 10.20
N PRO A 492 34.09 45.05 10.80
CA PRO A 492 33.64 46.37 10.37
C PRO A 492 34.22 46.81 9.01
N LEU A 493 35.20 46.08 8.45
CA LEU A 493 35.75 46.32 7.11
C LEU A 493 34.93 45.63 6.00
N GLU A 494 34.10 44.66 6.37
CA GLU A 494 33.24 43.91 5.45
C GLU A 494 31.79 44.45 5.47
N PRO A 495 31.02 44.37 4.37
CA PRO A 495 29.64 44.82 4.34
C PRO A 495 28.78 44.07 5.35
N SER A 496 27.87 44.77 6.02
CA SER A 496 26.90 44.14 6.90
C SER A 496 25.97 43.22 6.09
N SER A 497 26.06 41.91 6.32
CA SER A 497 25.19 40.91 5.70
C SER A 497 24.19 40.36 6.70
N TYR A 498 22.91 40.46 6.33
CA TYR A 498 21.81 39.72 6.92
C TYR A 498 21.38 38.66 5.91
N LEU A 499 20.93 37.49 6.36
CA LEU A 499 20.45 36.44 5.45
C LEU A 499 19.13 36.89 4.80
N ASN A 500 19.17 37.52 3.60
CA ASN A 500 18.04 37.74 2.69
C ASN A 500 18.50 38.00 1.22
N PHE A 501 17.60 37.73 0.27
CA PHE A 501 17.78 37.47 -1.19
C PHE A 501 17.29 38.63 -2.11
N GLU A 502 17.97 38.94 -3.24
CA GLU A 502 17.44 39.71 -4.41
C GLU A 502 18.07 39.30 -5.78
N ASP A 503 17.49 39.76 -6.91
CA ASP A 503 17.29 39.11 -8.24
C ASP A 503 18.01 39.70 -9.52
N ALA A 504 17.81 39.03 -10.69
CA ALA A 504 17.86 39.42 -12.15
C ALA A 504 19.07 38.93 -13.03
N ALA A 505 19.03 38.61 -14.36
CA ALA A 505 18.01 38.26 -15.39
C ALA A 505 18.60 37.67 -16.74
N ASN A 506 17.75 36.95 -17.53
CA ASN A 506 17.63 36.78 -19.03
C ASN A 506 17.42 35.32 -19.59
N PHE A 507 16.44 35.12 -20.52
CA PHE A 507 15.34 34.12 -20.41
C PHE A 507 15.02 33.85 -18.96
N ASP A 508 14.21 34.75 -18.47
CA ASP A 508 14.22 34.99 -17.06
C ASP A 508 13.21 34.08 -16.41
N ALA A 509 13.65 32.85 -16.07
CA ALA A 509 12.91 32.07 -15.11
C ALA A 509 12.56 32.96 -13.92
N SER A 510 13.44 33.89 -13.51
CA SER A 510 13.25 34.89 -12.44
C SER A 510 12.09 35.87 -12.67
N ALA A 511 11.68 36.15 -13.91
CA ALA A 511 10.54 37.03 -14.23
C ALA A 511 9.18 36.32 -14.07
N ILE A 512 9.17 34.99 -13.99
CA ILE A 512 7.96 34.24 -13.66
C ILE A 512 7.73 34.41 -12.16
N ALA A 513 6.72 35.19 -11.82
CA ALA A 513 6.27 35.35 -10.45
C ALA A 513 6.08 33.97 -9.79
N LEU A 514 6.51 33.83 -8.54
CA LEU A 514 6.44 32.55 -7.83
C LEU A 514 4.99 32.01 -7.80
N ASP A 515 3.99 32.88 -7.81
CA ASP A 515 2.56 32.60 -7.83
C ASP A 515 1.92 32.60 -9.22
N SER A 516 2.72 32.63 -10.31
CA SER A 516 2.22 32.55 -11.68
C SER A 516 1.28 31.35 -11.88
N LEU A 517 0.18 31.57 -12.60
CA LEU A 517 -0.77 30.52 -12.99
C LEU A 517 -0.20 29.55 -14.03
N THR A 518 0.94 29.89 -14.63
CA THR A 518 1.65 29.06 -15.61
C THR A 518 3.03 28.67 -15.07
N GLY A 519 3.29 27.37 -15.03
CA GLY A 519 4.57 26.77 -14.65
C GLY A 519 5.28 26.12 -15.84
N TYR A 520 6.58 25.87 -15.66
CA TYR A 520 7.43 25.27 -16.69
C TYR A 520 8.38 24.22 -16.10
N ILE A 521 8.62 23.14 -16.85
CA ILE A 521 9.72 22.20 -16.63
C ILE A 521 10.56 22.18 -17.90
N LEU A 522 11.87 22.33 -17.76
CA LEU A 522 12.79 22.53 -18.88
C LEU A 522 13.80 21.39 -18.95
N GLU A 523 14.13 20.93 -20.15
CA GLU A 523 15.33 20.15 -20.45
C GLU A 523 16.39 21.09 -21.01
N LEU A 524 17.51 21.25 -20.30
CA LEU A 524 18.53 22.25 -20.62
C LEU A 524 19.94 21.79 -20.23
N ASP A 525 20.93 22.51 -20.73
CA ASP A 525 22.33 22.36 -20.35
C ASP A 525 22.68 23.47 -19.34
N LEU A 526 23.31 23.10 -18.23
CA LEU A 526 23.80 24.00 -17.18
C LEU A 526 25.32 23.91 -17.10
N GLU A 527 25.97 25.05 -17.28
CA GLU A 527 27.35 25.25 -16.89
C GLU A 527 27.42 25.49 -15.38
N TYR A 528 28.42 24.86 -14.75
CA TYR A 528 28.74 25.01 -13.33
C TYR A 528 30.12 25.69 -13.20
N PRO A 529 30.17 27.04 -13.22
CA PRO A 529 31.43 27.76 -13.29
C PRO A 529 32.40 27.41 -12.16
N GLN A 530 33.69 27.28 -12.47
CA GLN A 530 34.69 26.86 -11.48
C GLN A 530 34.79 27.81 -10.28
N HIS A 531 34.59 29.12 -10.48
CA HIS A 531 34.70 30.12 -9.42
C HIS A 531 33.62 30.01 -8.32
N ILE A 532 32.54 29.24 -8.53
CA ILE A 532 31.50 28.98 -7.51
C ILE A 532 31.65 27.60 -6.85
N HIS A 533 32.65 26.79 -7.23
CA HIS A 533 32.82 25.43 -6.73
C HIS A 533 33.05 25.40 -5.22
N ASP A 534 33.96 26.23 -4.70
CA ASP A 534 34.26 26.29 -3.27
C ASP A 534 33.02 26.64 -2.44
N ARG A 535 32.21 27.59 -2.94
CA ARG A 535 30.96 28.02 -2.29
C ARG A 535 29.90 26.91 -2.24
N HIS A 536 29.93 25.97 -3.18
CA HIS A 536 28.89 24.95 -3.33
C HIS A 536 29.37 23.53 -3.00
N THR A 537 30.61 23.37 -2.57
CA THR A 537 31.21 22.05 -2.33
C THR A 537 30.41 21.21 -1.33
N ASP A 538 29.84 21.85 -0.31
CA ASP A 538 29.05 21.17 0.72
C ASP A 538 27.64 20.77 0.26
N LEU A 539 27.05 21.51 -0.68
CA LEU A 539 25.70 21.26 -1.20
C LEU A 539 25.57 21.64 -2.68
N PRO A 540 26.14 20.84 -3.60
CA PRO A 540 26.04 21.11 -5.02
C PRO A 540 24.60 21.07 -5.55
N PHE A 541 24.24 22.06 -6.38
CA PHE A 541 22.96 22.07 -7.09
C PHE A 541 22.84 20.97 -8.16
N CYS A 542 21.59 20.69 -8.54
CA CYS A 542 21.23 19.80 -9.65
C CYS A 542 21.83 18.39 -9.57
N PRO A 543 21.55 17.62 -8.50
CA PRO A 543 22.11 16.29 -8.36
C PRO A 543 21.65 15.35 -9.49
N THR A 544 22.55 14.46 -9.91
CA THR A 544 22.35 13.56 -11.06
C THR A 544 22.33 12.11 -10.59
N ARG A 545 21.49 11.29 -11.23
CA ARG A 545 21.45 9.86 -10.92
C ARG A 545 22.48 9.15 -11.79
N ASP A 546 23.61 8.78 -11.22
CA ASP A 546 24.72 8.14 -11.95
C ASP A 546 25.46 7.11 -11.09
N LYS A 547 26.30 6.28 -11.71
CA LYS A 547 27.14 5.31 -11.02
C LYS A 547 28.33 6.04 -10.41
N SER A 548 28.56 5.85 -9.11
CA SER A 548 29.81 6.30 -8.51
C SER A 548 30.99 5.54 -9.14
N PRO A 549 32.17 6.16 -9.27
CA PRO A 549 33.38 5.48 -9.75
C PRO A 549 33.59 4.16 -9.00
N GLY A 550 33.75 3.06 -9.74
CA GLY A 550 33.96 1.72 -9.18
C GLY A 550 32.74 1.01 -8.58
N LYS A 551 31.53 1.60 -8.61
CA LYS A 551 30.29 0.96 -8.11
C LYS A 551 29.32 0.63 -9.24
N ARG A 552 28.59 -0.48 -9.08
CA ARG A 552 27.59 -0.95 -10.05
C ARG A 552 26.23 -0.23 -9.92
N GLU A 553 25.92 0.28 -8.74
CA GLU A 553 24.62 0.88 -8.42
C GLU A 553 24.58 2.37 -8.77
N HIS A 554 23.47 2.81 -9.35
CA HIS A 554 23.19 4.23 -9.55
C HIS A 554 22.81 4.89 -8.23
N LYS A 555 23.46 5.99 -7.90
CA LYS A 555 23.15 6.84 -6.74
C LYS A 555 22.84 8.25 -7.20
N LEU A 556 22.20 9.01 -6.32
CA LEU A 556 22.02 10.44 -6.52
C LEU A 556 23.32 11.15 -6.12
N LEU A 557 24.06 11.65 -7.10
CA LEU A 557 25.36 12.30 -6.94
C LEU A 557 25.18 13.81 -6.98
N ALA A 558 25.64 14.48 -5.92
CA ALA A 558 25.82 15.93 -5.91
C ALA A 558 27.23 16.22 -6.46
N THR A 559 27.30 16.70 -7.70
CA THR A 559 28.56 16.99 -8.38
C THR A 559 28.62 18.45 -8.81
N LEU A 560 29.83 19.00 -8.86
CA LEU A 560 30.12 20.35 -9.37
C LEU A 560 30.35 20.37 -10.90
N TYR A 561 30.03 19.28 -11.60
CA TYR A 561 30.18 19.20 -13.05
C TYR A 561 29.07 19.95 -13.77
N ASP A 562 29.32 20.30 -15.02
CA ASP A 562 28.27 20.74 -15.94
C ASP A 562 27.19 19.67 -16.07
N LYS A 563 25.95 20.10 -16.28
CA LYS A 563 24.80 19.23 -16.43
C LYS A 563 24.31 19.31 -17.86
N GLN A 564 24.25 18.17 -18.53
CA GLN A 564 23.78 18.07 -19.90
C GLN A 564 22.36 17.49 -19.91
N ARG A 565 21.46 18.08 -20.71
CA ARG A 565 20.05 17.68 -20.87
C ARG A 565 19.34 17.43 -19.54
N TYR A 566 19.61 18.29 -18.57
CA TYR A 566 19.07 18.22 -17.23
C TYR A 566 17.61 18.69 -17.23
N VAL A 567 16.73 17.88 -16.64
CA VAL A 567 15.30 18.22 -16.52
C VAL A 567 15.07 18.88 -15.15
N ILE A 568 14.56 20.12 -15.15
CA ILE A 568 14.41 20.93 -13.95
C ILE A 568 13.12 21.76 -13.97
N HIS A 569 12.47 21.86 -12.80
CA HIS A 569 11.34 22.77 -12.60
C HIS A 569 11.83 24.22 -12.56
N TYR A 570 11.10 25.16 -13.18
CA TYR A 570 11.55 26.54 -13.36
C TYR A 570 11.93 27.25 -12.05
N ARG A 571 11.23 26.99 -10.94
CA ARG A 571 11.60 27.57 -9.62
C ARG A 571 12.95 27.09 -9.10
N ASN A 572 13.30 25.83 -9.35
CA ASN A 572 14.61 25.31 -8.98
C ASN A 572 15.69 25.90 -9.90
N LEU A 573 15.36 26.12 -11.18
CA LEU A 573 16.25 26.79 -12.11
C LEU A 573 16.54 28.23 -11.68
N GLN A 574 15.52 29.01 -11.30
CA GLN A 574 15.69 30.36 -10.72
C GLN A 574 16.68 30.35 -9.56
N GLN A 575 16.55 29.39 -8.65
CA GLN A 575 17.48 29.26 -7.53
C GLN A 575 18.90 28.95 -8.02
N CYS A 576 19.06 28.00 -8.94
CA CYS A 576 20.37 27.63 -9.48
C CYS A 576 21.06 28.82 -10.16
N THR A 577 20.33 29.60 -10.97
CA THR A 577 20.89 30.76 -11.68
C THR A 577 21.24 31.91 -10.74
N ARG A 578 20.42 32.16 -9.70
CA ARG A 578 20.76 33.12 -8.62
C ARG A 578 22.06 32.76 -7.91
N HIS A 579 22.35 31.46 -7.78
CA HIS A 579 23.58 30.96 -7.17
C HIS A 579 24.75 30.81 -8.18
N GLY A 580 24.61 31.30 -9.41
CA GLY A 580 25.71 31.41 -10.37
C GLY A 580 25.83 30.27 -11.37
N LEU A 581 24.92 29.28 -11.38
CA LEU A 581 24.84 28.32 -12.50
C LEU A 581 24.35 29.04 -13.75
N ARG A 582 24.90 28.68 -14.91
CA ARG A 582 24.58 29.34 -16.18
C ARG A 582 23.84 28.41 -17.12
N VAL A 583 22.72 28.86 -17.67
CA VAL A 583 22.03 28.11 -18.73
C VAL A 583 22.77 28.33 -20.04
N THR A 584 23.28 27.26 -20.64
CA THR A 584 24.00 27.34 -21.93
C THR A 584 23.10 26.99 -23.10
N LYS A 585 22.12 26.10 -22.91
CA LYS A 585 21.19 25.68 -23.96
C LYS A 585 19.86 25.20 -23.39
N ILE A 586 18.75 25.56 -24.02
CA ILE A 586 17.43 24.97 -23.75
C ILE A 586 17.07 24.04 -24.90
N HIS A 587 16.77 22.78 -24.60
CA HIS A 587 16.40 21.76 -25.60
C HIS A 587 14.88 21.66 -25.76
N ARG A 588 14.15 21.60 -24.65
CA ARG A 588 12.70 21.39 -24.62
C ARG A 588 12.08 22.06 -23.41
N VAL A 589 10.83 22.50 -23.55
CA VAL A 589 10.05 23.12 -22.47
C VAL A 589 8.69 22.45 -22.41
N LEU A 590 8.28 22.06 -21.20
CA LEU A 590 6.93 21.62 -20.89
C LEU A 590 6.24 22.72 -20.08
N GLN A 591 5.16 23.28 -20.63
CA GLN A 591 4.33 24.30 -20.00
C GLN A 591 3.08 23.64 -19.39
N PHE A 592 2.63 24.13 -18.23
CA PHE A 592 1.42 23.64 -17.56
C PHE A 592 0.75 24.74 -16.74
N ALA A 593 -0.55 24.60 -16.51
CA ALA A 593 -1.26 25.41 -15.52
C ALA A 593 -0.92 24.93 -14.11
N GLN A 594 -0.66 25.87 -13.19
CA GLN A 594 -0.36 25.56 -11.79
C GLN A 594 -1.18 26.42 -10.84
N SER A 595 -1.45 25.87 -9.66
CA SER A 595 -2.15 26.56 -8.58
C SER A 595 -1.76 25.91 -7.25
N ALA A 596 -2.08 26.57 -6.13
CA ALA A 596 -1.88 26.02 -4.80
C ALA A 596 -3.00 25.04 -4.39
N TRP A 597 -3.44 24.16 -5.28
CA TRP A 597 -4.61 23.28 -5.12
C TRP A 597 -4.56 22.37 -3.88
N LEU A 598 -3.37 22.04 -3.37
CA LEU A 598 -3.21 21.21 -2.18
C LEU A 598 -3.29 22.01 -0.86
N ARG A 599 -3.24 23.36 -0.92
CA ARG A 599 -3.14 24.25 0.26
C ARG A 599 -4.25 23.96 1.27
N ASP A 600 -5.51 23.99 0.84
CA ASP A 600 -6.66 23.84 1.72
C ASP A 600 -6.68 22.47 2.42
N TYR A 601 -6.16 21.43 1.76
CA TYR A 601 -6.01 20.10 2.35
C TYR A 601 -4.87 20.03 3.38
N ILE A 602 -3.73 20.69 3.10
CA ILE A 602 -2.63 20.80 4.07
C ILE A 602 -3.09 21.58 5.30
N GLU A 603 -3.82 22.68 5.12
CA GLU A 603 -4.37 23.50 6.20
C GLU A 603 -5.39 22.72 7.03
N LEU A 604 -6.30 21.97 6.38
CA LEU A 604 -7.23 21.07 7.05
C LEU A 604 -6.49 20.09 7.98
N ASN A 605 -5.49 19.38 7.45
CA ASN A 605 -4.73 18.40 8.23
C ASN A 605 -3.85 19.06 9.30
N THR A 606 -3.36 20.27 9.06
CA THR A 606 -2.62 21.06 10.05
C THR A 606 -3.52 21.46 11.22
N ASN A 607 -4.76 21.85 10.94
CA ASN A 607 -5.78 22.16 11.94
C ASN A 607 -6.21 20.92 12.74
N PHE A 608 -6.38 19.77 12.07
CA PHE A 608 -6.63 18.53 12.80
C PHE A 608 -5.45 18.14 13.68
N ARG A 609 -4.23 18.29 13.19
CA ARG A 609 -3.01 18.01 13.95
C ARG A 609 -2.81 18.94 15.14
N SER A 610 -3.17 20.22 15.03
CA SER A 610 -3.06 21.16 16.15
C SER A 610 -4.08 20.88 17.27
N ARG A 611 -5.25 20.33 16.91
CA ARG A 611 -6.30 19.92 17.85
C ARG A 611 -6.11 18.53 18.44
N ALA A 612 -5.29 17.69 17.81
CA ALA A 612 -5.02 16.33 18.22
C ALA A 612 -4.41 16.26 19.63
N LYS A 613 -5.01 15.43 20.48
CA LYS A 613 -4.60 15.31 21.90
C LYS A 613 -3.59 14.18 22.13
N ASN A 614 -3.54 13.21 21.22
CA ASN A 614 -2.64 12.06 21.31
C ASN A 614 -1.65 12.02 20.13
N ASP A 615 -0.54 11.30 20.33
CA ASP A 615 0.53 11.20 19.33
C ASP A 615 0.11 10.41 18.09
N PHE A 616 -0.84 9.49 18.23
CA PHE A 616 -1.39 8.73 17.11
C PHE A 616 -2.03 9.66 16.07
N GLU A 617 -2.99 10.48 16.49
CA GLU A 617 -3.68 11.44 15.63
C GLU A 617 -2.68 12.45 15.02
N LYS A 618 -1.73 12.95 15.80
CA LYS A 618 -0.68 13.86 15.30
C LYS A 618 0.14 13.23 14.17
N ASN A 619 0.54 11.98 14.35
CA ASN A 619 1.30 11.22 13.36
C ASN A 619 0.45 10.86 12.13
N LEU A 620 -0.83 10.54 12.34
CA LEU A 620 -1.78 10.27 11.26
C LEU A 620 -1.91 11.48 10.34
N TYR A 621 -2.26 12.66 10.85
CA TYR A 621 -2.48 13.84 10.00
C TYR A 621 -1.20 14.31 9.28
N LYS A 622 -0.03 14.08 9.90
CA LYS A 622 1.26 14.26 9.21
C LYS A 622 1.41 13.28 8.04
N LEU A 623 1.07 12.01 8.26
CA LEU A 623 1.17 10.96 7.24
C LEU A 623 0.17 11.18 6.11
N MET A 624 -1.03 11.69 6.39
CA MET A 624 -2.01 12.10 5.38
C MET A 624 -1.41 13.12 4.40
N ASN A 625 -0.65 14.12 4.87
CA ASN A 625 0.00 15.05 3.95
C ASN A 625 1.11 14.38 3.12
N ASN A 626 1.97 13.58 3.76
CA ASN A 626 3.10 12.94 3.09
C ASN A 626 2.67 11.88 2.05
N ALA A 627 1.58 11.17 2.32
CA ALA A 627 1.12 10.08 1.46
C ALA A 627 0.57 10.60 0.12
N VAL A 628 0.01 11.82 0.07
CA VAL A 628 -0.41 12.45 -1.20
C VAL A 628 0.78 12.59 -2.14
N PHE A 629 1.92 13.11 -1.65
CA PHE A 629 3.13 13.26 -2.45
C PHE A 629 3.65 11.92 -2.98
N GLY A 630 3.65 10.88 -2.14
CA GLY A 630 4.04 9.53 -2.58
C GLY A 630 3.13 9.00 -3.70
N LYS A 631 1.84 9.29 -3.62
CA LYS A 631 0.84 8.86 -4.61
C LYS A 631 0.97 9.59 -5.94
N THR A 632 1.32 10.88 -5.95
CA THR A 632 1.58 11.62 -7.21
C THR A 632 2.82 11.13 -7.96
N MET A 633 3.75 10.48 -7.26
CA MET A 633 5.00 9.94 -7.81
C MET A 633 4.95 8.42 -8.08
N GLU A 634 3.77 7.80 -7.97
CA GLU A 634 3.64 6.35 -8.16
C GLU A 634 3.89 5.95 -9.62
N ASN A 635 4.78 4.98 -9.84
CA ASN A 635 5.03 4.42 -11.16
C ASN A 635 4.16 3.18 -11.42
N VAL A 636 3.10 3.37 -12.19
CA VAL A 636 2.14 2.32 -12.56
C VAL A 636 2.75 1.20 -13.43
N ARG A 637 3.88 1.44 -14.11
CA ARG A 637 4.57 0.37 -14.89
C ARG A 637 5.14 -0.74 -14.03
N ASN A 638 5.27 -0.49 -12.72
CA ASN A 638 5.69 -1.50 -11.75
C ASN A 638 4.53 -2.38 -11.28
N HIS A 639 3.28 -2.07 -11.63
CA HIS A 639 2.13 -2.90 -11.28
C HIS A 639 2.18 -4.21 -12.07
N VAL A 640 1.89 -5.32 -11.39
CA VAL A 640 1.89 -6.66 -11.97
C VAL A 640 0.51 -7.27 -11.79
N ASP A 641 -0.10 -7.70 -12.90
CA ASP A 641 -1.33 -8.50 -12.85
C ASP A 641 -0.95 -9.98 -12.64
N VAL A 642 -1.47 -10.59 -11.58
CA VAL A 642 -1.27 -12.02 -11.28
C VAL A 642 -2.63 -12.66 -11.05
N LYS A 643 -2.91 -13.69 -11.84
CA LYS A 643 -4.11 -14.51 -11.69
C LYS A 643 -3.75 -15.81 -10.97
N LEU A 644 -4.49 -16.10 -9.90
CA LEU A 644 -4.42 -17.37 -9.21
C LEU A 644 -5.31 -18.38 -9.96
N LEU A 645 -4.72 -19.48 -10.41
CA LEU A 645 -5.44 -20.54 -11.12
C LEU A 645 -5.72 -21.70 -10.17
N THR A 646 -6.99 -22.08 -10.07
CA THR A 646 -7.45 -23.23 -9.30
C THR A 646 -7.73 -24.47 -10.17
N LYS A 647 -7.81 -24.31 -11.50
CA LYS A 647 -7.99 -25.37 -12.50
C LYS A 647 -7.13 -25.07 -13.73
N TRP A 648 -6.64 -26.12 -14.40
CA TRP A 648 -5.74 -26.05 -15.55
C TRP A 648 -6.49 -26.27 -16.86
N ASP A 649 -6.62 -25.25 -17.71
CA ASP A 649 -7.34 -25.32 -19.00
C ASP A 649 -6.41 -25.29 -20.25
N GLY A 650 -5.09 -25.39 -20.05
CA GLY A 650 -4.20 -26.06 -21.00
C GLY A 650 -3.80 -25.38 -22.32
N ARG A 651 -3.87 -24.04 -22.49
CA ARG A 651 -3.31 -23.43 -23.73
C ARG A 651 -2.36 -22.23 -23.60
N TYR A 652 -2.43 -21.39 -22.57
CA TYR A 652 -1.55 -20.19 -22.50
C TYR A 652 -1.12 -19.69 -21.11
N ASP A 653 -1.46 -20.40 -20.03
CA ASP A 653 -1.20 -19.90 -18.69
C ASP A 653 -0.05 -20.65 -18.00
N ALA A 654 0.89 -19.96 -17.37
CA ALA A 654 1.97 -20.60 -16.61
C ALA A 654 1.55 -20.76 -15.14
N MET A 655 1.50 -22.00 -14.66
CA MET A 655 1.18 -22.33 -13.27
C MET A 655 2.26 -21.78 -12.32
N ILE A 656 1.91 -20.92 -11.36
CA ILE A 656 2.78 -20.69 -10.19
C ILE A 656 2.51 -21.83 -9.21
N ALA A 657 3.13 -22.99 -9.47
CA ALA A 657 3.19 -24.08 -8.51
C ALA A 657 4.16 -23.69 -7.38
N SER A 658 3.65 -23.54 -6.16
CA SER A 658 4.47 -23.83 -4.98
C SER A 658 4.46 -25.35 -4.79
N TYR A 659 5.64 -25.91 -4.53
CA TYR A 659 5.88 -27.35 -4.48
C TYR A 659 4.97 -28.02 -3.44
N GLY A 660 4.18 -28.99 -3.90
CA GLY A 660 3.48 -29.99 -3.10
C GLY A 660 3.87 -31.36 -3.63
N TRP A 661 4.44 -32.17 -2.75
CA TRP A 661 4.99 -33.50 -2.97
C TRP A 661 4.03 -34.42 -3.73
N LYS A 662 4.53 -35.08 -4.79
CA LYS A 662 3.95 -36.34 -5.27
C LYS A 662 4.39 -37.45 -4.30
N GLN A 663 3.44 -38.32 -3.96
CA GLN A 663 3.68 -39.61 -3.30
C GLN A 663 4.75 -40.42 -4.04
#